data_AF-A0A955BTN0-F1
#
_entry.id   AF-A0A955BTN0-F1
#
_cell.length_a   1.000
_cell.length_b   1.000
_cell.length_c   1.000
_cell.angle_alpha   90.00
_cell.angle_beta   90.00
_cell.angle_gamma   90.00
#
_symmetry.space_group_name_H-M   'P 1'
#
loop_
_entity.id
_entity.type
_entity.pdbx_description
1 polymer ?
#
loop_
_entity_poly.entity_id
_entity_poly.type
_entity_poly.pdbx_seq_one_letter_code
_entity_poly.pdbx_strand_id
1 'polypeptide(L)'
;MASGRFLRRVVAAIAIAATLGGDAARAQRTLGIDVSAWQGNISQSGWNSAKNSGDRDFVFIRASRGGTTGYDYRHDGLSPGTNAYTGSQRYDDPYFGQNITRAVAAGMFAGTYHFARLDVVAGGTNSNGSINPTSNTGADEADHFIEMAGAWMRPGYLPPTFDLESGSSERTANELAQFSIDFSNRIYEVMGIRPAIYTGGNYSNILQSASSSLRQQLAQQTGDQPTPLGPAYSVLWNARYTDQDNPESIPIQTSSPKASYSGFYGPWDDYGVSEPWTFWQYASTGNVPGISSHMDVNVARGDIEFVKDQLIPAVWLSDSDGDWSTLANWNSGQPVVAPVVAPNQTPVQGATTLPTPRLPGAAGSGTTSGQYDTVILERPNADVSVTVSSGVHNVRKLYSRETLAITGGTLTVNYNPNYVSDTVNYPQAVRSGPISAQFSGPASLTGSGNLNVHTLQVDAQQTFTVGGSGTLAVNRLNLMPHSTTPAKLLLSGDLNFTPLAGAAAEIANGAGGGAAGYVDLGGGMRTLNIADGAAATDLTISAPVVGGGLIKSGSGTLALTGANAYTGDTVVSAGTLRTGSALLANSADVYLTSGATLDLDFAGTDVIRSLYFDGASQQSGTWGAVGSAADFTTPWITGSGLLNVTNVASPPGMGNVIDNFEVDEGHFGWAYNTSPGSQTFGLAAGTTIERVTTEAHTGDASQQLNFVASGGAWQIRHNSGIGTPAAPAGNEALAATGSIGFWLMTDDPGVTVQIALDDPGSADRGLEQAVIADGQWHLYQWDLQDDSQWEAWAIGDGVITGPTLTIDSIFFHGTQSATVYLDNVSHNPDGPLSGPAPGDFNADGFVDGVDLDSWQAGWGIASGAKWSNGDANGDRAVDGGDFLQWQRSLATTPVIAQGVPEPGGALLALVCLLGAAGRGGLRSTPLVVPASNRK
;
A
#
# COMPACT_ATOMS: atom_id res chain seq x y z
N MET A 1 49.71 30.71 -9.08
CA MET A 1 48.26 30.88 -8.79
C MET A 1 47.53 29.95 -9.75
N ALA A 2 47.51 28.65 -9.44
CA ALA A 2 46.37 27.92 -8.85
C ALA A 2 45.18 27.80 -9.85
N SER A 3 45.04 26.71 -10.62
CA SER A 3 44.39 25.41 -10.29
C SER A 3 42.99 25.58 -9.67
N GLY A 4 41.90 24.96 -10.13
CA GLY A 4 41.70 23.94 -11.15
C GLY A 4 40.20 23.78 -11.45
N ARG A 5 39.90 23.17 -12.59
CA ARG A 5 38.56 22.70 -12.96
C ARG A 5 38.37 21.33 -12.32
N PHE A 6 37.28 21.12 -11.58
CA PHE A 6 36.79 19.79 -11.25
C PHE A 6 35.30 19.67 -11.56
N LEU A 7 35.02 18.51 -12.14
CA LEU A 7 33.80 17.97 -12.69
C LEU A 7 32.81 17.64 -11.56
N ARG A 8 31.54 18.02 -11.68
CA ARG A 8 30.43 17.30 -11.02
C ARG A 8 29.30 17.11 -12.04
N ARG A 9 29.26 15.91 -12.62
CA ARG A 9 28.06 15.33 -13.20
C ARG A 9 27.26 14.76 -12.02
N VAL A 10 26.08 15.30 -11.77
CA VAL A 10 25.04 14.63 -10.99
C VAL A 10 23.87 14.42 -11.96
N VAL A 11 23.47 13.17 -12.09
CA VAL A 11 22.30 12.69 -12.82
C VAL A 11 21.07 13.33 -12.17
N ALA A 12 20.49 14.33 -12.84
CA ALA A 12 19.16 14.80 -12.49
C ALA A 12 18.15 13.84 -13.16
N ALA A 13 17.61 12.92 -12.36
CA ALA A 13 16.39 12.21 -12.73
C ALA A 13 15.29 13.26 -12.96
N ILE A 14 14.78 13.29 -14.19
CA ILE A 14 13.68 14.16 -14.59
C ILE A 14 12.42 13.56 -13.95
N ALA A 15 12.11 14.01 -12.73
CA ALA A 15 10.74 13.99 -12.24
C ALA A 15 10.00 15.11 -12.98
N ILE A 16 9.24 14.76 -14.02
CA ILE A 16 8.21 15.65 -14.55
C ILE A 16 7.13 15.72 -13.46
N ALA A 17 7.34 16.59 -12.47
CA ALA A 17 6.24 17.15 -11.72
C ALA A 17 5.45 17.99 -12.71
N ALA A 18 4.41 17.37 -13.29
CA ALA A 18 3.37 18.11 -13.96
C ALA A 18 2.72 19.01 -12.90
N THR A 19 3.18 20.25 -12.82
CA THR A 19 2.43 21.34 -12.18
C THR A 19 1.20 21.56 -13.06
N LEU A 20 0.18 20.71 -12.88
CA LEU A 20 -1.17 21.00 -13.31
C LEU A 20 -1.57 22.27 -12.56
N GLY A 21 -1.94 23.30 -13.32
CA GLY A 21 -2.53 24.51 -12.76
C GLY A 21 -3.64 24.11 -11.81
N GLY A 22 -3.60 24.65 -10.59
CA GLY A 22 -4.63 24.41 -9.61
C GLY A 22 -5.98 24.88 -10.14
N ASP A 23 -6.83 23.94 -10.52
CA ASP A 23 -8.26 24.18 -10.56
C ASP A 23 -8.70 24.44 -9.12
N ALA A 24 -9.13 25.67 -8.85
CA ALA A 24 -9.82 25.97 -7.60
C ALA A 24 -11.03 25.02 -7.49
N ALA A 25 -10.99 24.10 -6.52
CA ALA A 25 -12.03 23.11 -6.29
C ALA A 25 -13.38 23.80 -6.09
N ARG A 26 -14.33 23.58 -7.01
CA ARG A 26 -15.66 24.21 -6.96
C ARG A 26 -16.49 23.54 -5.86
N ALA A 27 -16.85 24.32 -4.84
CA ALA A 27 -17.67 23.90 -3.70
C ALA A 27 -19.18 23.93 -4.04
N GLN A 28 -19.64 23.01 -4.90
CA GLN A 28 -21.06 22.87 -5.29
C GLN A 28 -21.34 21.47 -5.86
N ARG A 29 -22.61 21.07 -5.91
CA ARG A 29 -23.05 19.97 -6.78
C ARG A 29 -22.64 20.26 -8.21
N THR A 30 -22.09 19.25 -8.87
CA THR A 30 -21.58 19.36 -10.22
C THR A 30 -22.71 19.67 -11.20
N LEU A 31 -22.47 20.59 -12.13
CA LEU A 31 -23.45 21.01 -13.14
C LEU A 31 -23.13 20.40 -14.50
N GLY A 32 -24.18 20.14 -15.28
CA GLY A 32 -24.07 19.58 -16.61
C GLY A 32 -25.20 20.02 -17.52
N ILE A 33 -25.20 19.48 -18.73
CA ILE A 33 -26.22 19.71 -19.76
C ILE A 33 -26.55 18.40 -20.45
N ASP A 34 -27.59 18.40 -21.26
CA ASP A 34 -27.75 17.38 -22.29
C ASP A 34 -28.11 18.02 -23.62
N VAL A 35 -27.71 17.37 -24.71
CA VAL A 35 -27.84 17.93 -26.06
C VAL A 35 -28.22 16.87 -27.08
N SER A 36 -28.83 17.33 -28.16
CA SER A 36 -29.15 16.57 -29.35
C SER A 36 -28.96 17.43 -30.60
N ALA A 37 -29.38 16.93 -31.76
CA ALA A 37 -29.45 17.71 -32.99
C ALA A 37 -30.28 19.00 -32.89
N TRP A 38 -31.18 19.12 -31.91
CA TRP A 38 -31.96 20.35 -31.67
C TRP A 38 -31.12 21.57 -31.29
N GLN A 39 -29.99 21.34 -30.63
CA GLN A 39 -29.05 22.41 -30.26
C GLN A 39 -28.15 22.81 -31.45
N GLY A 40 -28.28 22.15 -32.60
CA GLY A 40 -27.59 22.47 -33.84
C GLY A 40 -26.09 22.18 -33.83
N ASN A 41 -25.35 22.80 -34.75
CA ASN A 41 -23.91 22.61 -34.89
C ASN A 41 -23.14 23.43 -33.84
N ILE A 42 -22.85 22.82 -32.69
CA ILE A 42 -22.09 23.44 -31.60
C ILE A 42 -20.59 23.40 -31.92
N SER A 43 -19.99 24.57 -32.14
CA SER A 43 -18.54 24.70 -32.40
C SER A 43 -17.67 24.25 -31.21
N GLN A 44 -16.38 23.92 -31.45
CA GLN A 44 -15.44 23.63 -30.36
C GLN A 44 -15.33 24.79 -29.37
N SER A 45 -15.30 26.04 -29.85
CA SER A 45 -15.32 27.22 -28.98
C SER A 45 -16.59 27.29 -28.14
N GLY A 46 -17.73 26.86 -28.68
CA GLY A 46 -18.99 26.75 -27.94
C GLY A 46 -18.89 25.74 -26.78
N TRP A 47 -18.36 24.54 -27.04
CA TRP A 47 -18.09 23.55 -25.99
C TRP A 47 -17.10 24.05 -24.94
N ASN A 48 -16.02 24.72 -25.37
CA ASN A 48 -15.06 25.33 -24.45
C ASN A 48 -15.71 26.43 -23.59
N SER A 49 -16.62 27.23 -24.15
CA SER A 49 -17.38 28.23 -23.41
C SER A 49 -18.37 27.59 -22.44
N ALA A 50 -19.06 26.52 -22.83
CA ALA A 50 -19.97 25.78 -21.95
C ALA A 50 -19.23 25.21 -20.74
N LYS A 51 -18.05 24.61 -20.94
CA LYS A 51 -17.20 24.14 -19.85
C LYS A 51 -16.69 25.28 -18.96
N ASN A 52 -15.97 26.24 -19.54
CA ASN A 52 -15.18 27.18 -18.76
C ASN A 52 -16.01 28.35 -18.22
N SER A 53 -16.91 28.89 -19.03
CA SER A 53 -17.75 30.05 -18.68
C SER A 53 -19.14 29.64 -18.22
N GLY A 54 -19.69 28.59 -18.81
CA GLY A 54 -20.96 28.01 -18.43
C GLY A 54 -20.89 27.07 -17.24
N ASP A 55 -19.69 26.71 -16.76
CA ASP A 55 -19.50 25.82 -15.62
C ASP A 55 -20.27 24.51 -15.79
N ARG A 56 -19.97 23.81 -16.88
CA ARG A 56 -20.56 22.50 -17.20
C ARG A 56 -19.45 21.47 -17.20
N ASP A 57 -19.48 20.57 -16.23
CA ASP A 57 -18.46 19.55 -16.04
C ASP A 57 -18.83 18.23 -16.69
N PHE A 58 -20.13 17.98 -16.90
CA PHE A 58 -20.60 16.78 -17.59
C PHE A 58 -21.67 17.09 -18.64
N VAL A 59 -21.84 16.15 -19.58
CA VAL A 59 -22.88 16.23 -20.60
C VAL A 59 -23.41 14.86 -20.99
N PHE A 60 -24.72 14.74 -21.24
CA PHE A 60 -25.32 13.61 -21.95
C PHE A 60 -25.66 14.00 -23.39
N ILE A 61 -25.29 13.17 -24.36
CA ILE A 61 -25.45 13.49 -25.79
C ILE A 61 -26.29 12.41 -26.45
N ARG A 62 -27.36 12.81 -27.15
CA ARG A 62 -28.20 11.86 -27.88
C ARG A 62 -27.37 11.16 -28.95
N ALA A 63 -27.38 9.84 -28.94
CA ALA A 63 -26.77 9.05 -30.00
C ALA A 63 -27.81 8.57 -31.00
N SER A 64 -28.95 8.09 -30.49
CA SER A 64 -29.96 7.43 -31.32
C SER A 64 -31.36 7.50 -30.73
N ARG A 65 -32.35 7.13 -31.56
CA ARG A 65 -33.78 6.98 -31.21
C ARG A 65 -34.40 5.82 -31.98
N GLY A 66 -35.21 5.00 -31.32
CA GLY A 66 -36.01 3.93 -31.96
C GLY A 66 -35.22 2.67 -32.34
N GLY A 67 -35.83 1.73 -33.07
CA GLY A 67 -35.29 0.40 -33.32
C GLY A 67 -34.09 0.33 -34.28
N THR A 68 -33.62 -0.89 -34.58
CA THR A 68 -32.43 -1.14 -35.43
C THR A 68 -32.61 -0.85 -36.92
N THR A 69 -33.85 -0.80 -37.40
CA THR A 69 -34.16 -0.71 -38.84
C THR A 69 -35.04 0.49 -39.16
N GLY A 70 -35.05 0.88 -40.43
CA GLY A 70 -35.94 1.93 -40.90
C GLY A 70 -35.36 3.34 -40.90
N TYR A 71 -36.23 4.33 -41.00
CA TYR A 71 -35.88 5.74 -40.93
C TYR A 71 -36.95 6.53 -40.17
N ASP A 72 -36.58 7.66 -39.59
CA ASP A 72 -37.50 8.61 -38.97
C ASP A 72 -37.01 10.04 -39.11
N TYR A 73 -37.49 10.74 -40.15
CA TYR A 73 -37.08 12.12 -40.46
C TYR A 73 -37.96 13.19 -39.81
N ARG A 74 -38.77 12.84 -38.80
CA ARG A 74 -39.59 13.84 -38.12
C ARG A 74 -38.66 14.86 -37.44
N HIS A 75 -38.85 16.12 -37.84
CA HIS A 75 -38.32 17.38 -37.32
C HIS A 75 -37.36 17.20 -36.12
N ASP A 76 -36.04 17.35 -36.34
CA ASP A 76 -34.98 17.31 -35.31
C ASP A 76 -33.80 18.26 -35.69
N GLY A 77 -34.10 19.47 -36.22
CA GLY A 77 -33.07 20.52 -36.41
C GLY A 77 -32.33 20.59 -37.76
N LEU A 78 -32.69 19.77 -38.76
CA LEU A 78 -32.25 19.93 -40.16
C LEU A 78 -33.47 20.16 -41.08
N SER A 79 -33.29 20.96 -42.15
CA SER A 79 -34.39 21.56 -42.94
C SER A 79 -35.39 20.56 -43.56
N PRO A 80 -36.65 21.00 -43.77
CA PRO A 80 -37.84 20.15 -43.77
C PRO A 80 -38.23 19.61 -45.15
N GLY A 81 -38.91 18.47 -45.20
CA GLY A 81 -39.66 18.12 -46.41
C GLY A 81 -40.38 16.78 -46.42
N THR A 82 -39.91 15.80 -45.68
CA THR A 82 -40.57 14.49 -45.66
C THR A 82 -40.76 14.05 -44.22
N ASN A 83 -41.97 14.25 -43.67
CA ASN A 83 -42.44 13.50 -42.49
C ASN A 83 -42.60 12.02 -42.89
N ALA A 84 -41.47 11.39 -43.18
CA ALA A 84 -41.38 10.04 -43.69
C ALA A 84 -40.61 9.21 -42.68
N TYR A 85 -41.14 8.04 -42.41
CA TYR A 85 -40.58 7.08 -41.49
C TYR A 85 -41.14 5.68 -41.81
N THR A 86 -40.60 4.65 -41.14
CA THR A 86 -41.06 3.26 -41.27
C THR A 86 -41.49 2.67 -39.93
N GLY A 87 -41.86 1.39 -39.92
CA GLY A 87 -42.30 0.64 -38.74
C GLY A 87 -41.46 0.85 -37.48
N SER A 88 -40.17 0.52 -37.57
CA SER A 88 -39.18 0.52 -36.48
C SER A 88 -38.51 1.87 -36.18
N GLN A 89 -38.83 2.91 -36.96
CA GLN A 89 -38.47 4.32 -36.72
C GLN A 89 -37.03 4.59 -36.22
N ARG A 90 -36.02 3.91 -36.79
CA ARG A 90 -34.61 4.21 -36.50
C ARG A 90 -34.28 5.67 -36.83
N TYR A 91 -33.61 6.34 -35.90
CA TYR A 91 -33.00 7.65 -36.10
C TYR A 91 -31.61 7.72 -35.46
N ASP A 92 -30.62 8.11 -36.26
CA ASP A 92 -29.25 8.35 -35.85
C ASP A 92 -29.04 9.86 -35.67
N ASP A 93 -28.59 10.31 -34.48
CA ASP A 93 -28.37 11.75 -34.28
C ASP A 93 -27.13 12.23 -35.09
N PRO A 94 -27.32 13.13 -36.07
CA PRO A 94 -26.25 13.45 -37.02
C PRO A 94 -25.08 14.21 -36.37
N TYR A 95 -25.27 14.84 -35.21
CA TYR A 95 -24.20 15.60 -34.54
C TYR A 95 -23.51 14.81 -33.42
N PHE A 96 -23.97 13.60 -33.09
CA PHE A 96 -23.48 12.82 -31.96
C PHE A 96 -21.95 12.70 -31.92
N GLY A 97 -21.35 12.14 -32.97
CA GLY A 97 -19.92 11.87 -33.03
C GLY A 97 -19.05 13.13 -32.92
N GLN A 98 -19.50 14.24 -33.50
CA GLN A 98 -18.85 15.55 -33.37
C GLN A 98 -18.99 16.11 -31.95
N ASN A 99 -20.19 16.05 -31.37
CA ASN A 99 -20.46 16.61 -30.05
C ASN A 99 -19.66 15.88 -28.96
N ILE A 100 -19.63 14.53 -28.98
CA ILE A 100 -18.87 13.78 -27.97
C ILE A 100 -17.37 14.03 -28.09
N THR A 101 -16.85 14.12 -29.32
CA THR A 101 -15.44 14.46 -29.58
C THR A 101 -15.09 15.84 -29.01
N ARG A 102 -15.94 16.85 -29.26
CA ARG A 102 -15.68 18.23 -28.85
C ARG A 102 -15.89 18.45 -27.35
N ALA A 103 -16.89 17.80 -26.75
CA ALA A 103 -17.15 17.87 -25.32
C ALA A 103 -16.01 17.27 -24.49
N VAL A 104 -15.50 16.10 -24.88
CA VAL A 104 -14.32 15.49 -24.24
C VAL A 104 -13.09 16.37 -24.43
N ALA A 105 -12.86 16.91 -25.63
CA ALA A 105 -11.76 17.83 -25.88
C ALA A 105 -11.86 19.14 -25.07
N ALA A 106 -13.08 19.56 -24.72
CA ALA A 106 -13.30 20.69 -23.83
C ALA A 106 -13.05 20.36 -22.35
N GLY A 107 -12.88 19.09 -21.98
CA GLY A 107 -12.67 18.65 -20.60
C GLY A 107 -13.97 18.35 -19.84
N MET A 108 -15.03 17.93 -20.54
CA MET A 108 -16.28 17.48 -19.93
C MET A 108 -16.34 15.95 -19.82
N PHE A 109 -16.94 15.44 -18.75
CA PHE A 109 -17.31 14.03 -18.62
C PHE A 109 -18.54 13.77 -19.49
N ALA A 110 -18.37 13.04 -20.59
CA ALA A 110 -19.44 12.82 -21.56
C ALA A 110 -20.13 11.46 -21.35
N GLY A 111 -21.45 11.46 -21.46
CA GLY A 111 -22.32 10.30 -21.53
C GLY A 111 -23.14 10.31 -22.82
N THR A 112 -23.79 9.18 -23.10
CA THR A 112 -24.61 9.01 -24.30
C THR A 112 -26.02 8.62 -23.89
N TYR A 113 -27.03 9.00 -24.67
CA TYR A 113 -28.40 8.54 -24.43
C TYR A 113 -29.13 8.08 -25.70
N HIS A 114 -30.08 7.17 -25.49
CA HIS A 114 -30.98 6.64 -26.49
C HIS A 114 -32.43 7.00 -26.15
N PHE A 115 -33.10 7.78 -27.01
CA PHE A 115 -34.52 8.09 -26.84
C PHE A 115 -35.35 6.87 -27.23
N ALA A 116 -35.96 6.22 -26.24
CA ALA A 116 -36.64 4.96 -26.44
C ALA A 116 -38.02 5.15 -27.09
N ARG A 117 -38.39 4.24 -28.00
CA ARG A 117 -39.66 4.30 -28.77
C ARG A 117 -40.53 3.09 -28.50
N LEU A 118 -40.95 2.98 -27.24
CA LEU A 118 -41.82 1.91 -26.74
C LEU A 118 -43.24 2.01 -27.32
N ASP A 119 -43.61 3.20 -27.84
CA ASP A 119 -44.84 3.48 -28.59
C ASP A 119 -44.88 2.78 -29.97
N VAL A 120 -43.74 2.29 -30.46
CA VAL A 120 -43.66 1.52 -31.70
C VAL A 120 -44.08 0.06 -31.44
N VAL A 121 -45.38 -0.20 -31.59
CA VAL A 121 -45.99 -1.54 -31.48
C VAL A 121 -46.61 -1.98 -32.81
N ALA A 122 -46.53 -3.28 -33.09
CA ALA A 122 -47.15 -3.90 -34.27
C ALA A 122 -48.67 -3.67 -34.26
N GLY A 123 -49.24 -3.28 -35.41
CA GLY A 123 -50.64 -2.89 -35.52
C GLY A 123 -50.94 -1.48 -35.01
N GLY A 124 -49.98 -0.82 -34.34
CA GLY A 124 -50.06 0.59 -33.95
C GLY A 124 -50.06 1.53 -35.16
N THR A 125 -50.56 2.74 -34.98
CA THR A 125 -50.61 3.75 -36.05
C THR A 125 -49.48 4.74 -35.87
N ASN A 126 -48.67 4.92 -36.90
CA ASN A 126 -47.63 5.92 -36.91
C ASN A 126 -48.20 7.34 -37.07
N SER A 127 -47.42 8.39 -36.78
CA SER A 127 -47.82 9.82 -36.83
C SER A 127 -48.38 10.38 -38.17
N ASN A 128 -48.37 9.61 -39.25
CA ASN A 128 -48.77 9.84 -40.64
C ASN A 128 -49.96 8.94 -41.04
N GLY A 129 -50.45 8.10 -40.11
CA GLY A 129 -51.58 7.21 -40.31
C GLY A 129 -51.24 5.79 -40.80
N SER A 130 -49.99 5.47 -41.15
CA SER A 130 -49.60 4.11 -41.57
C SER A 130 -49.58 3.15 -40.38
N ILE A 131 -49.90 1.88 -40.60
CA ILE A 131 -49.82 0.84 -39.58
C ILE A 131 -48.38 0.30 -39.46
N ASN A 132 -47.92 0.11 -38.22
CA ASN A 132 -46.65 -0.52 -37.90
C ASN A 132 -46.69 -2.02 -38.21
N PRO A 133 -45.83 -2.52 -39.12
CA PRO A 133 -45.75 -3.95 -39.42
C PRO A 133 -45.04 -4.74 -38.32
N THR A 134 -44.25 -4.08 -37.47
CA THR A 134 -43.40 -4.70 -36.43
C THR A 134 -43.40 -3.84 -35.16
N SER A 135 -43.10 -4.46 -34.02
CA SER A 135 -42.83 -3.76 -32.75
C SER A 135 -41.33 -3.59 -32.57
N ASN A 136 -40.92 -2.52 -31.88
CA ASN A 136 -39.59 -2.50 -31.27
C ASN A 136 -39.60 -3.37 -30.00
N THR A 137 -38.47 -4.04 -29.75
CA THR A 137 -38.16 -4.63 -28.44
C THR A 137 -37.04 -3.84 -27.75
N GLY A 138 -36.89 -4.04 -26.44
CA GLY A 138 -35.79 -3.42 -25.69
C GLY A 138 -34.42 -3.85 -26.24
N ALA A 139 -34.29 -5.11 -26.66
CA ALA A 139 -33.08 -5.62 -27.28
C ALA A 139 -32.78 -4.95 -28.64
N ASP A 140 -33.78 -4.74 -29.48
CA ASP A 140 -33.60 -4.03 -30.76
C ASP A 140 -33.09 -2.60 -30.53
N GLU A 141 -33.68 -1.88 -29.59
CA GLU A 141 -33.25 -0.50 -29.29
C GLU A 141 -31.87 -0.45 -28.62
N ALA A 142 -31.53 -1.44 -27.81
CA ALA A 142 -30.19 -1.58 -27.24
C ALA A 142 -29.14 -1.88 -28.33
N ASP A 143 -29.42 -2.79 -29.27
CA ASP A 143 -28.52 -3.08 -30.39
C ASP A 143 -28.28 -1.84 -31.25
N HIS A 144 -29.34 -1.06 -31.55
CA HIS A 144 -29.20 0.22 -32.23
C HIS A 144 -28.33 1.21 -31.43
N PHE A 145 -28.56 1.31 -30.11
CA PHE A 145 -27.75 2.19 -29.28
C PHE A 145 -26.28 1.77 -29.23
N ILE A 146 -25.99 0.47 -29.16
CA ILE A 146 -24.64 -0.08 -29.22
C ILE A 146 -23.99 0.21 -30.58
N GLU A 147 -24.72 0.04 -31.69
CA GLU A 147 -24.23 0.37 -33.04
C GLU A 147 -23.81 1.84 -33.17
N MET A 148 -24.52 2.75 -32.49
CA MET A 148 -24.23 4.19 -32.57
C MET A 148 -23.23 4.68 -31.52
N ALA A 149 -23.32 4.19 -30.29
CA ALA A 149 -22.60 4.71 -29.13
C ALA A 149 -21.66 3.71 -28.43
N GLY A 150 -21.63 2.44 -28.84
CA GLY A 150 -20.85 1.38 -28.20
C GLY A 150 -19.34 1.68 -28.10
N ALA A 151 -18.81 2.49 -29.02
CA ALA A 151 -17.44 3.01 -28.93
C ALA A 151 -17.16 3.79 -27.64
N TRP A 152 -18.16 4.40 -27.01
CA TRP A 152 -18.03 5.22 -25.79
C TRP A 152 -18.63 4.56 -24.55
N MET A 153 -19.21 3.36 -24.64
CA MET A 153 -19.69 2.57 -23.51
C MET A 153 -18.53 1.86 -22.78
N ARG A 154 -17.55 2.63 -22.30
CA ARG A 154 -16.30 2.13 -21.70
C ARG A 154 -15.73 3.10 -20.65
N PRO A 155 -14.70 2.71 -19.89
CA PRO A 155 -14.15 3.55 -18.83
C PRO A 155 -13.71 4.94 -19.26
N GLY A 156 -13.98 5.93 -18.41
CA GLY A 156 -13.77 7.36 -18.68
C GLY A 156 -14.99 8.11 -19.24
N TYR A 157 -16.09 7.40 -19.53
CA TYR A 157 -17.37 7.97 -19.95
C TYR A 157 -18.45 7.76 -18.89
N LEU A 158 -19.47 8.61 -18.88
CA LEU A 158 -20.68 8.38 -18.10
C LEU A 158 -21.50 7.21 -18.67
N PRO A 159 -22.36 6.56 -17.88
CA PRO A 159 -23.07 5.37 -18.31
C PRO A 159 -23.94 5.62 -19.55
N PRO A 160 -24.07 4.65 -20.47
CA PRO A 160 -25.07 4.74 -21.53
C PRO A 160 -26.45 4.89 -20.89
N THR A 161 -27.26 5.81 -21.39
CA THR A 161 -28.53 6.17 -20.74
C THR A 161 -29.72 5.77 -21.61
N PHE A 162 -30.65 5.02 -21.01
CA PHE A 162 -31.96 4.73 -21.56
C PHE A 162 -32.92 5.89 -21.24
N ASP A 163 -33.37 6.62 -22.25
CA ASP A 163 -34.31 7.74 -22.07
C ASP A 163 -35.75 7.22 -22.27
N LEU A 164 -36.48 7.10 -21.16
CA LEU A 164 -37.85 6.57 -21.08
C LEU A 164 -38.88 7.69 -20.96
N GLU A 165 -39.44 8.06 -22.11
CA GLU A 165 -40.48 9.09 -22.21
C GLU A 165 -41.64 8.75 -23.17
N SER A 166 -41.70 7.50 -23.67
CA SER A 166 -42.73 7.06 -24.63
C SER A 166 -43.42 5.73 -24.23
N GLY A 167 -44.53 5.41 -24.91
CA GLY A 167 -45.17 4.10 -24.86
C GLY A 167 -46.20 3.88 -23.74
N SER A 168 -46.47 4.88 -22.88
CA SER A 168 -47.43 4.74 -21.77
C SER A 168 -48.88 4.51 -22.21
N SER A 169 -49.22 4.84 -23.47
CA SER A 169 -50.56 4.65 -24.02
C SER A 169 -50.72 3.29 -24.70
N GLU A 170 -49.62 2.71 -25.15
CA GLU A 170 -49.56 1.48 -25.93
C GLU A 170 -49.22 0.25 -25.08
N ARG A 171 -48.53 0.44 -23.94
CA ARG A 171 -48.01 -0.63 -23.09
C ARG A 171 -48.48 -0.50 -21.65
N THR A 172 -48.72 -1.63 -21.02
CA THR A 172 -48.95 -1.74 -19.57
C THR A 172 -47.67 -1.44 -18.78
N ALA A 173 -47.81 -1.18 -17.47
CA ALA A 173 -46.66 -0.99 -16.58
C ALA A 173 -45.67 -2.17 -16.60
N ASN A 174 -46.17 -3.40 -16.65
CA ASN A 174 -45.31 -4.59 -16.76
C ASN A 174 -44.57 -4.65 -18.11
N GLU A 175 -45.23 -4.29 -19.21
CA GLU A 175 -44.60 -4.30 -20.54
C GLU A 175 -43.55 -3.19 -20.69
N LEU A 176 -43.77 -2.02 -20.09
CA LEU A 176 -42.77 -0.94 -20.02
C LEU A 176 -41.57 -1.36 -19.17
N ALA A 177 -41.82 -1.95 -17.99
CA ALA A 177 -40.76 -2.46 -17.12
C ALA A 177 -39.94 -3.55 -17.81
N GLN A 178 -40.61 -4.53 -18.45
CA GLN A 178 -39.93 -5.60 -19.16
C GLN A 178 -39.11 -5.07 -20.34
N PHE A 179 -39.65 -4.15 -21.14
CA PHE A 179 -38.90 -3.53 -22.25
C PHE A 179 -37.61 -2.86 -21.75
N SER A 180 -37.70 -2.11 -20.64
CA SER A 180 -36.55 -1.44 -20.04
C SER A 180 -35.53 -2.46 -19.52
N ILE A 181 -35.98 -3.53 -18.86
CA ILE A 181 -35.10 -4.62 -18.41
C ILE A 181 -34.41 -5.30 -19.60
N ASP A 182 -35.13 -5.59 -20.69
CA ASP A 182 -34.58 -6.22 -21.88
C ASP A 182 -33.51 -5.34 -22.53
N PHE A 183 -33.72 -4.01 -22.57
CA PHE A 183 -32.73 -3.04 -23.06
C PHE A 183 -31.45 -3.08 -22.21
N SER A 184 -31.58 -3.00 -20.88
CA SER A 184 -30.43 -3.06 -19.96
C SER A 184 -29.70 -4.40 -20.04
N ASN A 185 -30.43 -5.52 -20.07
CA ASN A 185 -29.85 -6.85 -20.18
C ASN A 185 -29.06 -7.02 -21.46
N ARG A 186 -29.54 -6.48 -22.57
CA ARG A 186 -28.83 -6.55 -23.84
C ARG A 186 -27.53 -5.74 -23.83
N ILE A 187 -27.54 -4.54 -23.24
CA ILE A 187 -26.29 -3.77 -23.03
C ILE A 187 -25.31 -4.54 -22.13
N TYR A 188 -25.80 -5.12 -21.04
CA TYR A 188 -24.95 -5.90 -20.14
C TYR A 188 -24.36 -7.15 -20.82
N GLU A 189 -25.15 -7.87 -21.62
CA GLU A 189 -24.70 -9.04 -22.37
C GLU A 189 -23.55 -8.71 -23.33
N VAL A 190 -23.62 -7.56 -24.01
CA VAL A 190 -22.64 -7.18 -25.05
C VAL A 190 -21.46 -6.40 -24.48
N MET A 191 -21.70 -5.53 -23.50
CA MET A 191 -20.72 -4.56 -23.00
C MET A 191 -20.23 -4.85 -21.58
N GLY A 192 -20.85 -5.77 -20.85
CA GLY A 192 -20.49 -6.13 -19.47
C GLY A 192 -20.79 -5.04 -18.43
N ILE A 193 -21.62 -4.04 -18.78
CA ILE A 193 -21.94 -2.89 -17.93
C ILE A 193 -23.45 -2.63 -17.94
N ARG A 194 -23.96 -1.95 -16.91
CA ARG A 194 -25.37 -1.55 -16.81
C ARG A 194 -25.56 -0.08 -17.24
N PRO A 195 -26.62 0.23 -18.02
CA PRO A 195 -26.96 1.61 -18.35
C PRO A 195 -27.56 2.38 -17.17
N ALA A 196 -27.57 3.70 -17.29
CA ALA A 196 -28.44 4.60 -16.53
C ALA A 196 -29.85 4.65 -17.15
N ILE A 197 -30.83 5.13 -16.39
CA ILE A 197 -32.16 5.48 -16.93
C ILE A 197 -32.45 6.96 -16.70
N TYR A 198 -32.87 7.63 -17.76
CA TYR A 198 -33.49 8.93 -17.69
C TYR A 198 -35.01 8.77 -17.74
N THR A 199 -35.72 9.39 -16.78
CA THR A 199 -37.18 9.35 -16.74
C THR A 199 -37.79 10.45 -15.88
N GLY A 200 -38.95 10.97 -16.30
CA GLY A 200 -39.76 11.90 -15.51
C GLY A 200 -40.69 11.19 -14.52
N GLY A 201 -41.14 11.92 -13.48
CA GLY A 201 -41.97 11.35 -12.40
C GLY A 201 -43.26 10.64 -12.87
N ASN A 202 -43.81 11.01 -14.04
CA ASN A 202 -44.95 10.32 -14.63
C ASN A 202 -44.63 8.87 -14.99
N TYR A 203 -43.52 8.64 -15.68
CA TYR A 203 -43.08 7.30 -16.10
C TYR A 203 -42.56 6.49 -14.91
N SER A 204 -41.86 7.12 -13.97
CA SER A 204 -41.48 6.47 -12.70
C SER A 204 -42.71 5.96 -11.94
N ASN A 205 -43.82 6.72 -11.90
CA ASN A 205 -45.07 6.29 -11.28
C ASN A 205 -45.77 5.15 -12.03
N ILE A 206 -45.66 5.12 -13.36
CA ILE A 206 -46.16 3.98 -14.14
C ILE A 206 -45.35 2.72 -13.79
N LEU A 207 -44.02 2.81 -13.75
CA LEU A 207 -43.15 1.69 -13.36
C LEU A 207 -43.41 1.22 -11.91
N GLN A 208 -43.84 2.11 -11.00
CA GLN A 208 -44.27 1.73 -9.65
C GLN A 208 -45.45 0.75 -9.66
N SER A 209 -46.29 0.78 -10.70
CA SER A 209 -47.44 -0.11 -10.86
C SER A 209 -47.07 -1.47 -11.47
N ALA A 210 -45.80 -1.69 -11.83
CA ALA A 210 -45.33 -2.98 -12.29
C ALA A 210 -45.30 -4.02 -11.15
N SER A 211 -45.29 -5.29 -11.51
CA SER A 211 -45.18 -6.40 -10.56
C SER A 211 -43.92 -6.26 -9.70
N SER A 212 -43.96 -6.78 -8.47
CA SER A 212 -42.83 -6.71 -7.54
C SER A 212 -41.55 -7.30 -8.13
N SER A 213 -41.64 -8.44 -8.84
CA SER A 213 -40.48 -9.07 -9.50
C SER A 213 -39.80 -8.16 -10.51
N LEU A 214 -40.59 -7.42 -11.32
CA LEU A 214 -40.03 -6.49 -12.31
C LEU A 214 -39.44 -5.24 -11.63
N ARG A 215 -40.08 -4.71 -10.59
CA ARG A 215 -39.52 -3.59 -9.81
C ARG A 215 -38.18 -3.95 -9.15
N GLN A 216 -38.07 -5.18 -8.64
CA GLN A 216 -36.82 -5.68 -8.06
C GLN A 216 -35.72 -5.74 -9.13
N GLN A 217 -36.01 -6.30 -10.30
CA GLN A 217 -35.05 -6.32 -11.41
C GLN A 217 -34.66 -4.92 -11.91
N LEU A 218 -35.58 -3.95 -11.88
CA LEU A 218 -35.30 -2.57 -12.30
C LEU A 218 -34.34 -1.86 -11.34
N ALA A 219 -34.53 -2.02 -10.02
CA ALA A 219 -33.97 -1.07 -9.05
C ALA A 219 -33.43 -1.68 -7.74
N GLN A 220 -33.72 -2.94 -7.41
CA GLN A 220 -33.25 -3.52 -6.15
C GLN A 220 -31.77 -3.82 -6.21
N GLN A 221 -30.99 -3.12 -5.39
CA GLN A 221 -29.58 -3.43 -5.20
C GLN A 221 -29.43 -4.76 -4.47
N THR A 222 -28.60 -5.66 -5.02
CA THR A 222 -28.21 -6.93 -4.42
C THR A 222 -26.70 -6.96 -4.26
N GLY A 223 -26.20 -7.21 -3.05
CA GLY A 223 -24.75 -7.21 -2.74
C GLY A 223 -24.18 -5.81 -2.48
N ASP A 224 -22.87 -5.73 -2.26
CA ASP A 224 -22.21 -4.45 -1.98
C ASP A 224 -22.05 -3.62 -3.25
N GLN A 225 -22.01 -2.30 -3.11
CA GLN A 225 -21.79 -1.37 -4.21
C GLN A 225 -20.37 -0.79 -4.15
N PRO A 226 -19.78 -0.42 -5.30
CA PRO A 226 -20.30 -0.57 -6.66
C PRO A 226 -20.18 -2.01 -7.18
N THR A 227 -21.08 -2.40 -8.08
CA THR A 227 -21.04 -3.69 -8.81
C THR A 227 -21.58 -3.54 -10.24
N PRO A 228 -20.98 -4.22 -11.24
CA PRO A 228 -21.60 -4.34 -12.57
C PRO A 228 -22.79 -5.31 -12.58
N LEU A 229 -22.96 -6.14 -11.54
CA LEU A 229 -24.00 -7.17 -11.41
C LEU A 229 -25.30 -6.65 -10.78
N GLY A 230 -25.38 -5.35 -10.50
CA GLY A 230 -26.53 -4.71 -9.89
C GLY A 230 -27.82 -4.79 -10.72
N PRO A 231 -28.90 -4.12 -10.28
CA PRO A 231 -30.17 -4.10 -10.99
C PRO A 231 -30.01 -3.49 -12.39
N ALA A 232 -31.05 -3.63 -13.21
CA ALA A 232 -31.06 -3.13 -14.58
C ALA A 232 -30.65 -1.64 -14.68
N TYR A 233 -31.00 -0.83 -13.68
CA TYR A 233 -30.65 0.57 -13.61
C TYR A 233 -30.29 1.00 -12.17
N SER A 234 -28.99 1.04 -11.87
CA SER A 234 -28.46 1.57 -10.61
C SER A 234 -28.34 3.09 -10.59
N VAL A 235 -28.22 3.71 -11.77
CA VAL A 235 -28.09 5.16 -11.95
C VAL A 235 -29.41 5.73 -12.47
N LEU A 236 -30.02 6.62 -11.67
CA LEU A 236 -31.28 7.28 -11.98
C LEU A 236 -31.04 8.75 -12.33
N TRP A 237 -31.39 9.14 -13.54
CA TRP A 237 -31.45 10.53 -13.99
C TRP A 237 -32.92 10.95 -14.09
N ASN A 238 -33.34 11.94 -13.31
CA ASN A 238 -34.74 12.37 -13.30
C ASN A 238 -34.96 13.72 -13.92
N ALA A 239 -36.05 13.84 -14.69
CA ALA A 239 -36.55 15.10 -15.21
C ALA A 239 -37.62 15.68 -14.31
N ARG A 240 -37.41 16.91 -13.85
CA ARG A 240 -38.45 17.72 -13.22
C ARG A 240 -38.15 19.19 -13.28
N TYR A 241 -39.09 19.94 -13.85
CA TYR A 241 -38.95 21.38 -14.04
C TYR A 241 -39.89 22.12 -13.10
N THR A 242 -39.36 22.59 -11.98
CA THR A 242 -40.17 23.31 -10.98
C THR A 242 -40.49 24.74 -11.38
N ASP A 243 -39.64 25.36 -12.20
CA ASP A 243 -39.79 26.72 -12.72
C ASP A 243 -39.08 26.86 -14.08
N GLN A 244 -39.82 26.63 -15.17
CA GLN A 244 -39.29 26.74 -16.54
C GLN A 244 -39.14 28.19 -17.00
N ASP A 245 -39.83 29.13 -16.38
CA ASP A 245 -39.74 30.54 -16.76
C ASP A 245 -38.48 31.17 -16.17
N ASN A 246 -37.99 30.66 -15.04
CA ASN A 246 -36.77 31.10 -14.40
C ASN A 246 -35.93 29.93 -13.82
N PRO A 247 -35.18 29.19 -14.66
CA PRO A 247 -34.35 28.07 -14.22
C PRO A 247 -33.36 28.40 -13.11
N GLU A 248 -32.84 29.63 -13.08
CA GLU A 248 -31.88 30.10 -12.07
C GLU A 248 -32.51 30.28 -10.67
N SER A 249 -33.86 30.28 -10.57
CA SER A 249 -34.57 30.33 -9.29
C SER A 249 -34.57 28.99 -8.55
N ILE A 250 -34.30 27.89 -9.27
CA ILE A 250 -34.43 26.54 -8.76
C ILE A 250 -33.27 26.25 -7.78
N PRO A 251 -33.55 25.85 -6.52
CA PRO A 251 -32.51 25.65 -5.50
C PRO A 251 -31.76 24.31 -5.67
N ILE A 252 -31.10 24.13 -6.82
CA ILE A 252 -30.44 22.88 -7.23
C ILE A 252 -29.34 22.39 -6.28
N GLN A 253 -28.75 23.31 -5.52
CA GLN A 253 -27.69 23.01 -4.54
C GLN A 253 -28.21 22.48 -3.20
N THR A 254 -29.48 22.72 -2.87
CA THR A 254 -30.05 22.41 -1.54
C THR A 254 -31.40 21.68 -1.60
N SER A 255 -31.86 21.31 -2.79
CA SER A 255 -33.15 20.68 -3.01
C SER A 255 -32.99 19.32 -3.68
N SER A 256 -34.11 18.66 -3.97
CA SER A 256 -34.13 17.41 -4.72
C SER A 256 -35.28 17.43 -5.72
N PRO A 257 -35.24 16.58 -6.76
CA PRO A 257 -36.35 16.44 -7.71
C PRO A 257 -37.69 16.21 -7.01
N LYS A 258 -37.72 15.49 -5.88
CA LYS A 258 -38.95 15.18 -5.13
C LYS A 258 -39.50 16.36 -4.31
N ALA A 259 -38.78 17.47 -4.16
CA ALA A 259 -39.21 18.58 -3.32
C ALA A 259 -40.59 19.11 -3.76
N SER A 260 -41.61 18.98 -2.91
CA SER A 260 -43.04 19.29 -3.15
C SER A 260 -43.90 18.26 -3.91
N TYR A 261 -43.38 17.05 -4.21
CA TYR A 261 -44.17 15.98 -4.85
C TYR A 261 -43.81 14.58 -4.32
N SER A 262 -44.70 13.97 -3.51
CA SER A 262 -44.49 12.63 -2.94
C SER A 262 -44.95 11.54 -3.92
N GLY A 263 -43.99 10.81 -4.52
CA GLY A 263 -44.24 9.75 -5.51
C GLY A 263 -43.54 10.06 -6.83
N PHE A 264 -42.23 10.25 -6.77
CA PHE A 264 -41.45 10.77 -7.90
C PHE A 264 -40.42 9.76 -8.41
N TYR A 265 -39.80 8.99 -7.52
CA TYR A 265 -38.70 8.11 -7.88
C TYR A 265 -39.16 6.71 -8.31
N GLY A 266 -40.45 6.38 -8.30
CA GLY A 266 -40.94 5.06 -8.68
C GLY A 266 -40.23 3.92 -7.92
N PRO A 267 -39.89 2.78 -8.57
CA PRO A 267 -39.38 1.61 -7.86
C PRO A 267 -38.02 1.82 -7.17
N TRP A 268 -37.31 2.90 -7.50
CA TRP A 268 -35.98 3.16 -6.97
C TRP A 268 -35.97 3.62 -5.50
N ASP A 269 -37.09 4.09 -4.95
CA ASP A 269 -37.18 4.42 -3.51
C ASP A 269 -37.87 3.34 -2.65
N ASP A 270 -38.14 2.15 -3.21
CA ASP A 270 -38.73 1.01 -2.49
C ASP A 270 -37.75 0.26 -1.57
N TYR A 271 -36.44 0.40 -1.80
CA TYR A 271 -35.41 -0.48 -1.22
C TYR A 271 -34.49 0.21 -0.22
N GLY A 272 -35.03 1.14 0.58
CA GLY A 272 -34.33 1.76 1.70
C GLY A 272 -33.51 3.01 1.37
N VAL A 273 -33.50 3.46 0.10
CA VAL A 273 -32.87 4.71 -0.33
C VAL A 273 -33.95 5.75 -0.62
N SER A 274 -34.08 6.76 0.25
CA SER A 274 -35.14 7.78 0.14
C SER A 274 -34.93 8.81 -0.98
N GLU A 275 -33.69 8.97 -1.44
CA GLU A 275 -33.29 9.86 -2.54
C GLU A 275 -32.32 9.13 -3.50
N PRO A 276 -32.83 8.26 -4.38
CA PRO A 276 -32.02 7.41 -5.25
C PRO A 276 -31.50 8.11 -6.52
N TRP A 277 -31.88 9.37 -6.77
CA TRP A 277 -31.46 10.12 -7.95
C TRP A 277 -29.95 10.37 -7.96
N THR A 278 -29.36 10.28 -9.14
CA THR A 278 -27.94 10.57 -9.41
C THR A 278 -27.79 11.89 -10.15
N PHE A 279 -28.63 12.10 -11.17
CA PHE A 279 -28.70 13.33 -11.95
C PHE A 279 -30.13 13.89 -11.94
N TRP A 280 -30.25 15.20 -12.04
CA TRP A 280 -31.52 15.90 -12.13
C TRP A 280 -31.47 16.90 -13.28
N GLN A 281 -32.31 16.68 -14.29
CA GLN A 281 -32.62 17.68 -15.30
C GLN A 281 -33.67 18.63 -14.73
N TYR A 282 -33.25 19.85 -14.43
CA TYR A 282 -34.04 20.79 -13.63
C TYR A 282 -34.75 21.85 -14.44
N ALA A 283 -34.36 22.06 -15.70
CA ALA A 283 -35.07 22.89 -16.67
C ALA A 283 -34.68 22.52 -18.10
N SER A 284 -35.55 22.84 -19.05
CA SER A 284 -35.29 22.73 -20.50
C SER A 284 -35.12 24.07 -21.22
N THR A 285 -35.22 25.16 -20.46
CA THR A 285 -35.12 26.55 -20.93
C THR A 285 -33.85 27.23 -20.46
N GLY A 286 -32.87 26.45 -19.98
CA GLY A 286 -31.61 26.97 -19.46
C GLY A 286 -30.81 27.73 -20.51
N ASN A 287 -30.00 28.68 -20.07
CA ASN A 287 -29.08 29.43 -20.91
C ASN A 287 -27.63 29.05 -20.58
N VAL A 288 -26.89 28.57 -21.58
CA VAL A 288 -25.50 28.13 -21.38
C VAL A 288 -24.57 28.89 -22.35
N PRO A 289 -23.60 29.66 -21.84
CA PRO A 289 -22.64 30.37 -22.67
C PRO A 289 -21.99 29.48 -23.74
N GLY A 290 -22.02 29.94 -24.99
CA GLY A 290 -21.45 29.21 -26.13
C GLY A 290 -22.44 28.37 -26.93
N ILE A 291 -23.67 28.17 -26.43
CA ILE A 291 -24.74 27.47 -27.15
C ILE A 291 -25.95 28.40 -27.25
N SER A 292 -26.42 28.65 -28.48
CA SER A 292 -27.37 29.74 -28.78
C SER A 292 -28.86 29.35 -28.68
N SER A 293 -29.16 28.11 -28.30
CA SER A 293 -30.50 27.56 -28.15
C SER A 293 -30.85 27.40 -26.66
N HIS A 294 -32.14 27.23 -26.38
CA HIS A 294 -32.56 26.71 -25.07
C HIS A 294 -31.86 25.37 -24.79
N MET A 295 -31.50 25.19 -23.53
CA MET A 295 -30.66 24.09 -23.07
C MET A 295 -31.33 23.33 -21.94
N ASP A 296 -31.31 22.01 -22.06
CA ASP A 296 -31.57 21.13 -20.95
C ASP A 296 -30.39 21.18 -19.97
N VAL A 297 -30.67 21.64 -18.76
CA VAL A 297 -29.65 21.87 -17.72
C VAL A 297 -29.81 20.87 -16.58
N ASN A 298 -28.67 20.35 -16.15
CA ASN A 298 -28.57 19.22 -15.24
C ASN A 298 -27.70 19.52 -14.02
N VAL A 299 -27.99 18.83 -12.92
CA VAL A 299 -27.17 18.83 -11.71
C VAL A 299 -26.97 17.39 -11.22
N ALA A 300 -25.75 17.06 -10.78
CA ALA A 300 -25.46 15.80 -10.10
C ALA A 300 -25.83 15.90 -8.62
N ARG A 301 -26.15 14.77 -7.97
CA ARG A 301 -26.46 14.76 -6.53
C ARG A 301 -25.25 15.14 -5.65
N GLY A 302 -24.05 14.97 -6.18
CA GLY A 302 -22.80 15.22 -5.49
C GLY A 302 -21.83 16.12 -6.24
N ASP A 303 -20.62 16.21 -5.69
CA ASP A 303 -19.50 16.95 -6.26
C ASP A 303 -18.86 16.21 -7.45
N ILE A 304 -17.70 16.69 -7.92
CA ILE A 304 -17.03 16.12 -9.09
C ILE A 304 -16.49 14.72 -8.82
N GLU A 305 -16.12 14.40 -7.58
CA GLU A 305 -15.69 13.05 -7.21
C GLU A 305 -16.88 12.09 -7.19
N PHE A 306 -18.06 12.56 -6.78
CA PHE A 306 -19.30 11.79 -6.95
C PHE A 306 -19.61 11.51 -8.42
N VAL A 307 -19.42 12.48 -9.32
CA VAL A 307 -19.59 12.27 -10.78
C VAL A 307 -18.59 11.25 -11.30
N LYS A 308 -17.33 11.29 -10.83
CA LYS A 308 -16.31 10.29 -11.18
C LYS A 308 -16.67 8.88 -10.70
N ASP A 309 -17.38 8.74 -9.58
CA ASP A 309 -17.92 7.44 -9.14
C ASP A 309 -18.98 6.88 -10.11
N GLN A 310 -19.60 7.73 -10.93
CA GLN A 310 -20.60 7.30 -11.92
C GLN A 310 -19.99 6.94 -13.27
N LEU A 311 -18.69 7.19 -13.49
CA LEU A 311 -18.04 6.77 -14.73
C LEU A 311 -18.10 5.26 -14.86
N ILE A 312 -18.22 4.78 -16.10
CA ILE A 312 -18.20 3.35 -16.40
C ILE A 312 -16.93 2.75 -15.77
N PRO A 313 -17.05 1.73 -14.90
CA PRO A 313 -15.88 1.14 -14.26
C PRO A 313 -15.09 0.29 -15.24
N ALA A 314 -13.78 0.21 -15.01
CA ALA A 314 -12.95 -0.81 -15.61
C ALA A 314 -13.25 -2.15 -14.96
N VAL A 315 -13.86 -3.06 -15.71
CA VAL A 315 -14.28 -4.38 -15.24
C VAL A 315 -13.49 -5.47 -15.96
N TRP A 316 -13.18 -6.51 -15.20
CA TRP A 316 -12.53 -7.71 -15.71
C TRP A 316 -13.56 -8.62 -16.37
N LEU A 317 -13.41 -8.90 -17.67
CA LEU A 317 -14.40 -9.62 -18.48
C LEU A 317 -13.98 -11.05 -18.87
N SER A 318 -12.72 -11.44 -18.68
CA SER A 318 -12.14 -12.64 -19.29
C SER A 318 -11.56 -13.60 -18.26
N ASP A 319 -11.81 -14.89 -18.44
CA ASP A 319 -11.24 -15.96 -17.60
C ASP A 319 -9.86 -16.43 -18.09
N SER A 320 -9.10 -15.54 -18.73
CA SER A 320 -7.81 -15.90 -19.34
C SER A 320 -6.66 -15.97 -18.33
N ASP A 321 -5.46 -15.55 -18.72
CA ASP A 321 -4.18 -15.70 -18.01
C ASP A 321 -4.10 -15.14 -16.58
N GLY A 322 -5.06 -14.31 -16.16
CA GLY A 322 -5.05 -13.63 -14.86
C GLY A 322 -4.02 -12.50 -14.79
N ASP A 323 -3.37 -12.09 -15.89
CA ASP A 323 -2.39 -11.00 -15.88
C ASP A 323 -3.07 -9.65 -16.05
N TRP A 324 -2.90 -8.75 -15.06
CA TRP A 324 -3.43 -7.38 -15.10
C TRP A 324 -3.07 -6.64 -16.39
N SER A 325 -1.90 -6.94 -16.95
CA SER A 325 -1.35 -6.28 -18.15
C SER A 325 -1.95 -6.78 -19.46
N THR A 326 -2.75 -7.86 -19.44
CA THR A 326 -3.41 -8.38 -20.64
C THR A 326 -4.62 -7.53 -20.99
N LEU A 327 -4.44 -6.67 -22.00
CA LEU A 327 -5.45 -5.68 -22.44
C LEU A 327 -6.83 -6.31 -22.70
N ALA A 328 -6.87 -7.48 -23.35
CA ALA A 328 -8.12 -8.15 -23.71
C ALA A 328 -8.94 -8.64 -22.50
N ASN A 329 -8.37 -8.66 -21.29
CA ASN A 329 -9.10 -9.01 -20.08
C ASN A 329 -10.06 -7.90 -19.62
N TRP A 330 -9.84 -6.66 -20.07
CA TRP A 330 -10.57 -5.51 -19.59
C TRP A 330 -11.62 -5.04 -20.59
N ASN A 331 -12.77 -4.55 -20.11
CA ASN A 331 -13.73 -3.83 -20.96
C ASN A 331 -13.09 -2.60 -21.65
N SER A 332 -12.16 -1.91 -20.98
CA SER A 332 -11.40 -0.78 -21.55
C SER A 332 -10.45 -1.19 -22.67
N GLY A 333 -10.08 -2.46 -22.74
CA GLY A 333 -9.18 -3.00 -23.76
C GLY A 333 -9.87 -3.65 -24.94
N GLN A 334 -11.21 -3.73 -24.94
CA GLN A 334 -11.95 -4.29 -26.06
C GLN A 334 -11.84 -3.41 -27.32
N PRO A 335 -11.81 -4.02 -28.52
CA PRO A 335 -11.79 -3.30 -29.79
C PRO A 335 -12.89 -2.23 -29.86
N VAL A 336 -12.58 -1.11 -30.50
CA VAL A 336 -13.52 0.00 -30.68
C VAL A 336 -14.17 -0.14 -32.06
N VAL A 337 -15.49 -0.31 -32.08
CA VAL A 337 -16.28 -0.39 -33.32
C VAL A 337 -16.81 1.00 -33.65
N ALA A 338 -16.55 1.48 -34.86
CA ALA A 338 -17.03 2.78 -35.32
C ALA A 338 -18.57 2.78 -35.48
N PRO A 339 -19.25 3.94 -35.27
CA PRO A 339 -20.69 4.02 -35.45
C PRO A 339 -21.14 3.60 -36.85
N VAL A 340 -22.21 2.80 -36.92
CA VAL A 340 -22.81 2.36 -38.19
C VAL A 340 -24.07 3.18 -38.46
N VAL A 341 -24.03 4.00 -39.50
CA VAL A 341 -25.18 4.80 -39.94
C VAL A 341 -25.96 3.99 -40.97
N ALA A 342 -27.24 3.72 -40.69
CA ALA A 342 -28.06 2.91 -41.58
C ALA A 342 -28.35 3.63 -42.92
N PRO A 343 -28.61 2.90 -44.02
CA PRO A 343 -29.05 3.51 -45.27
C PRO A 343 -30.33 4.33 -45.04
N ASN A 344 -30.41 5.52 -45.65
CA ASN A 344 -31.51 6.46 -45.47
C ASN A 344 -31.59 7.07 -44.05
N GLN A 345 -30.44 7.33 -43.44
CA GLN A 345 -30.31 8.20 -42.29
C GLN A 345 -29.67 9.52 -42.69
N THR A 346 -29.86 10.54 -41.85
CA THR A 346 -29.25 11.84 -42.09
C THR A 346 -27.72 11.71 -42.00
N PRO A 347 -26.94 12.26 -42.96
CA PRO A 347 -25.50 12.15 -42.92
C PRO A 347 -24.90 12.74 -41.64
N VAL A 348 -23.94 12.02 -41.05
CA VAL A 348 -23.17 12.46 -39.89
C VAL A 348 -22.47 13.79 -40.20
N GLN A 349 -22.49 14.68 -39.22
CA GLN A 349 -21.92 16.01 -39.28
C GLN A 349 -20.62 16.06 -38.48
N GLY A 350 -19.59 16.67 -39.07
CA GLY A 350 -18.31 16.90 -38.40
C GLY A 350 -17.40 15.70 -38.27
N ALA A 351 -16.27 15.92 -37.61
CA ALA A 351 -15.29 14.87 -37.33
C ALA A 351 -15.62 14.14 -36.03
N THR A 352 -15.41 12.84 -36.03
CA THR A 352 -15.56 11.95 -34.87
C THR A 352 -14.21 11.35 -34.52
N THR A 353 -13.81 11.42 -33.25
CA THR A 353 -12.62 10.76 -32.72
C THR A 353 -13.05 9.57 -31.87
N LEU A 354 -12.61 8.37 -32.26
CA LEU A 354 -12.87 7.15 -31.51
C LEU A 354 -11.95 7.06 -30.29
N PRO A 355 -12.44 6.55 -29.14
CA PRO A 355 -11.59 6.21 -28.00
C PRO A 355 -10.54 5.17 -28.38
N THR A 356 -9.42 5.13 -27.67
CA THR A 356 -8.37 4.12 -27.86
C THR A 356 -8.48 3.06 -26.76
N PRO A 357 -8.41 1.75 -27.09
CA PRO A 357 -8.34 0.70 -26.08
C PRO A 357 -7.12 0.90 -25.17
N ARG A 358 -7.30 0.72 -23.86
CA ARG A 358 -6.23 0.95 -22.88
C ARG A 358 -6.39 0.08 -21.64
N LEU A 359 -5.28 -0.15 -20.95
CA LEU A 359 -5.32 -0.73 -19.60
C LEU A 359 -5.98 0.24 -18.61
N PRO A 360 -6.56 -0.28 -17.51
CA PRO A 360 -6.99 0.57 -16.41
C PRO A 360 -5.81 1.34 -15.83
N GLY A 361 -6.01 2.62 -15.54
CA GLY A 361 -4.94 3.46 -15.00
C GLY A 361 -3.89 3.91 -16.02
N ALA A 362 -4.07 3.59 -17.31
CA ALA A 362 -3.17 4.06 -18.35
C ALA A 362 -3.13 5.61 -18.38
N ALA A 363 -1.92 6.16 -18.48
CA ALA A 363 -1.70 7.59 -18.50
C ALA A 363 -2.43 8.24 -19.68
N GLY A 364 -3.00 9.42 -19.44
CA GLY A 364 -3.74 10.19 -20.42
C GLY A 364 -3.95 11.63 -19.95
N SER A 365 -4.57 12.43 -20.81
CA SER A 365 -4.98 13.80 -20.47
C SER A 365 -6.49 13.94 -20.64
N GLY A 366 -7.09 14.87 -19.89
CA GLY A 366 -8.53 15.11 -19.92
C GLY A 366 -9.36 14.04 -19.22
N THR A 367 -10.67 14.11 -19.40
CA THR A 367 -11.69 13.37 -18.63
C THR A 367 -11.73 11.87 -18.89
N THR A 368 -11.10 11.39 -19.97
CA THR A 368 -11.05 9.96 -20.33
C THR A 368 -9.74 9.28 -19.90
N SER A 369 -8.89 9.98 -19.15
CA SER A 369 -7.63 9.43 -18.59
C SER A 369 -7.92 8.23 -17.70
N GLY A 370 -7.08 7.20 -17.79
CA GLY A 370 -7.21 6.01 -16.93
C GLY A 370 -6.97 6.29 -15.46
N GLN A 371 -6.35 7.42 -15.14
CA GLN A 371 -6.17 7.87 -13.75
C GLN A 371 -7.49 8.13 -13.01
N TYR A 372 -8.62 8.24 -13.73
CA TYR A 372 -9.96 8.36 -13.14
C TYR A 372 -10.70 7.03 -13.03
N ASP A 373 -10.10 5.92 -13.45
CA ASP A 373 -10.78 4.63 -13.47
C ASP A 373 -11.09 4.12 -12.05
N THR A 374 -12.36 3.78 -11.83
CA THR A 374 -12.76 2.84 -10.80
C THR A 374 -12.61 1.43 -11.36
N VAL A 375 -11.76 0.61 -10.75
CA VAL A 375 -11.58 -0.80 -11.10
C VAL A 375 -12.48 -1.66 -10.22
N ILE A 376 -13.19 -2.61 -10.83
CA ILE A 376 -13.97 -3.62 -10.11
C ILE A 376 -13.55 -5.01 -10.63
N LEU A 377 -13.05 -5.84 -9.71
CA LEU A 377 -12.75 -7.26 -9.95
C LEU A 377 -13.91 -8.06 -9.37
N GLU A 378 -14.89 -8.37 -10.22
CA GLU A 378 -16.12 -9.05 -9.85
C GLU A 378 -16.72 -9.74 -11.08
N ARG A 379 -16.49 -11.05 -11.21
CA ARG A 379 -17.14 -11.89 -12.20
C ARG A 379 -18.14 -12.83 -11.52
N PRO A 380 -19.26 -13.10 -12.18
CA PRO A 380 -20.30 -13.98 -11.63
C PRO A 380 -19.97 -15.48 -11.73
N ASN A 381 -19.03 -15.89 -12.59
CA ASN A 381 -18.93 -17.29 -13.03
C ASN A 381 -17.54 -17.95 -12.84
N ALA A 382 -16.50 -17.23 -12.39
CA ALA A 382 -15.16 -17.79 -12.20
C ALA A 382 -14.29 -16.95 -11.24
N ASP A 383 -13.58 -17.62 -10.34
CA ASP A 383 -12.51 -17.04 -9.52
C ASP A 383 -11.15 -17.32 -10.20
N VAL A 384 -10.71 -16.43 -11.10
CA VAL A 384 -9.30 -16.42 -11.56
C VAL A 384 -8.52 -15.41 -10.73
N SER A 385 -7.37 -15.81 -10.21
CA SER A 385 -6.45 -14.91 -9.51
C SER A 385 -5.94 -13.82 -10.44
N VAL A 386 -6.35 -12.56 -10.21
CA VAL A 386 -5.84 -11.40 -10.94
C VAL A 386 -4.48 -11.02 -10.36
N THR A 387 -3.45 -10.99 -11.19
CA THR A 387 -2.06 -10.85 -10.79
C THR A 387 -1.43 -9.58 -11.36
N VAL A 388 -0.82 -8.77 -10.48
CA VAL A 388 0.02 -7.62 -10.81
C VAL A 388 1.49 -8.02 -10.65
N SER A 389 2.03 -8.68 -11.67
CA SER A 389 3.40 -9.23 -11.65
C SER A 389 4.48 -8.22 -12.05
N SER A 390 4.11 -7.17 -12.80
CA SER A 390 5.04 -6.15 -13.27
C SER A 390 4.30 -4.85 -13.66
N GLY A 391 5.07 -3.82 -14.03
CA GLY A 391 4.55 -2.54 -14.50
C GLY A 391 4.10 -1.61 -13.37
N VAL A 392 3.63 -0.41 -13.75
CA VAL A 392 3.11 0.61 -12.84
C VAL A 392 1.69 0.96 -13.27
N HIS A 393 0.72 0.70 -12.40
CA HIS A 393 -0.70 0.88 -12.66
C HIS A 393 -1.26 1.92 -11.70
N ASN A 394 -1.87 2.99 -12.24
CA ASN A 394 -2.32 4.14 -11.46
C ASN A 394 -3.82 4.35 -11.65
N VAL A 395 -4.63 3.80 -10.75
CA VAL A 395 -6.10 3.87 -10.82
C VAL A 395 -6.65 4.85 -9.80
N ARG A 396 -7.92 5.24 -9.94
CA ARG A 396 -8.60 6.10 -8.97
C ARG A 396 -9.07 5.28 -7.77
N LYS A 397 -9.86 4.25 -8.02
CA LYS A 397 -10.46 3.37 -6.99
C LYS A 397 -10.34 1.90 -7.38
N LEU A 398 -10.41 1.02 -6.39
CA LEU A 398 -10.33 -0.43 -6.57
C LEU A 398 -11.32 -1.17 -5.67
N TYR A 399 -12.13 -2.05 -6.24
CA TYR A 399 -12.98 -2.98 -5.51
C TYR A 399 -12.61 -4.40 -5.94
N SER A 400 -11.99 -5.17 -5.06
CA SER A 400 -11.58 -6.55 -5.32
C SER A 400 -12.50 -7.51 -4.58
N ARG A 401 -13.37 -8.21 -5.32
CA ARG A 401 -14.23 -9.27 -4.78
C ARG A 401 -13.73 -10.67 -5.11
N GLU A 402 -12.75 -10.74 -5.99
CA GLU A 402 -12.01 -11.94 -6.35
C GLU A 402 -10.60 -11.90 -5.75
N THR A 403 -9.83 -12.95 -6.01
CA THR A 403 -8.43 -13.03 -5.59
C THR A 403 -7.56 -12.03 -6.35
N LEU A 404 -6.85 -11.15 -5.62
CA LEU A 404 -5.88 -10.19 -6.16
C LEU A 404 -4.47 -10.48 -5.61
N ALA A 405 -3.50 -10.75 -6.48
CA ALA A 405 -2.11 -10.99 -6.11
C ALA A 405 -1.18 -9.91 -6.68
N ILE A 406 -0.47 -9.17 -5.84
CA ILE A 406 0.51 -8.16 -6.25
C ILE A 406 1.90 -8.73 -5.96
N THR A 407 2.56 -9.27 -6.99
CA THR A 407 3.78 -10.11 -6.81
C THR A 407 5.07 -9.44 -7.28
N GLY A 408 4.99 -8.36 -8.07
CA GLY A 408 6.18 -7.65 -8.57
C GLY A 408 5.93 -6.29 -9.21
N GLY A 409 4.69 -5.97 -9.62
CA GLY A 409 4.34 -4.65 -10.14
C GLY A 409 4.00 -3.64 -9.05
N THR A 410 3.78 -2.39 -9.45
CA THR A 410 3.26 -1.33 -8.58
C THR A 410 1.80 -1.05 -8.90
N LEU A 411 0.93 -1.14 -7.90
CA LEU A 411 -0.46 -0.71 -7.98
C LEU A 411 -0.68 0.51 -7.07
N THR A 412 -1.09 1.62 -7.67
CA THR A 412 -1.38 2.86 -6.95
C THR A 412 -2.85 3.22 -7.11
N VAL A 413 -3.55 3.41 -5.98
CA VAL A 413 -4.96 3.80 -5.90
C VAL A 413 -5.06 5.21 -5.32
N ASN A 414 -5.27 6.17 -6.22
CA ASN A 414 -5.01 7.59 -5.97
C ASN A 414 -6.19 8.38 -5.39
N TYR A 415 -7.38 7.80 -5.28
CA TYR A 415 -8.50 8.49 -4.64
C TYR A 415 -8.16 8.76 -3.17
N ASN A 416 -8.11 10.03 -2.79
CA ASN A 416 -7.88 10.45 -1.42
C ASN A 416 -9.23 10.84 -0.78
N PRO A 417 -9.78 10.07 0.17
CA PRO A 417 -11.04 10.41 0.82
C PRO A 417 -10.94 11.64 1.73
N ASN A 418 -9.72 11.99 2.16
CA ASN A 418 -9.42 13.23 2.88
C ASN A 418 -9.21 14.40 1.92
N TYR A 419 -9.39 14.22 0.61
CA TYR A 419 -9.54 15.34 -0.32
C TYR A 419 -10.86 16.06 0.01
N VAL A 420 -10.79 16.88 1.05
CA VAL A 420 -11.69 17.99 1.27
C VAL A 420 -11.28 19.03 0.25
N SER A 421 -12.19 19.37 -0.66
CA SER A 421 -12.29 20.74 -1.16
C SER A 421 -12.45 21.65 0.07
N ASP A 422 -11.33 22.04 0.68
CA ASP A 422 -11.30 22.69 1.98
C ASP A 422 -11.72 24.16 1.82
N THR A 423 -13.02 24.40 1.67
CA THR A 423 -13.73 25.66 1.95
C THR A 423 -15.25 25.49 1.77
N VAL A 424 -15.92 25.13 2.88
CA VAL A 424 -17.27 25.54 3.35
C VAL A 424 -18.43 25.71 2.33
N ASN A 425 -19.53 24.93 2.52
CA ASN A 425 -20.94 25.38 2.67
C ASN A 425 -22.08 24.46 2.14
N TYR A 426 -21.85 23.22 1.72
CA TYR A 426 -22.98 22.34 1.31
C TYR A 426 -22.92 20.94 1.92
N PRO A 427 -23.44 20.74 3.15
CA PRO A 427 -23.53 19.41 3.78
C PRO A 427 -24.45 18.42 3.04
N GLN A 428 -25.19 18.88 2.02
CA GLN A 428 -26.14 18.07 1.26
C GLN A 428 -25.59 17.55 -0.08
N ALA A 429 -24.40 17.99 -0.52
CA ALA A 429 -23.74 17.38 -1.68
C ALA A 429 -23.16 16.03 -1.24
N VAL A 430 -23.56 14.96 -1.92
CA VAL A 430 -23.01 13.62 -1.65
C VAL A 430 -21.56 13.63 -2.11
N ARG A 431 -20.64 13.21 -1.22
CA ARG A 431 -19.24 13.03 -1.57
C ARG A 431 -19.00 11.61 -2.05
N SER A 432 -17.91 11.45 -2.78
CA SER A 432 -17.37 10.13 -3.05
C SER A 432 -17.06 9.39 -1.74
N GLY A 433 -17.32 8.09 -1.68
CA GLY A 433 -17.28 7.30 -0.43
C GLY A 433 -15.93 7.34 0.33
N PRO A 434 -15.87 6.80 1.56
CA PRO A 434 -14.70 6.96 2.45
C PRO A 434 -13.50 6.06 2.09
N ILE A 435 -13.63 5.20 1.09
CA ILE A 435 -12.66 4.16 0.74
C ILE A 435 -12.07 4.40 -0.65
N SER A 436 -10.76 4.20 -0.75
CA SER A 436 -10.01 4.19 -2.01
C SER A 436 -9.99 2.79 -2.60
N ALA A 437 -9.73 1.80 -1.75
CA ALA A 437 -9.76 0.39 -2.11
C ALA A 437 -10.56 -0.44 -1.10
N GLN A 438 -11.19 -1.52 -1.57
CA GLN A 438 -11.87 -2.51 -0.75
C GLN A 438 -11.50 -3.92 -1.20
N PHE A 439 -11.08 -4.76 -0.26
CA PHE A 439 -10.84 -6.19 -0.46
C PHE A 439 -11.97 -6.97 0.20
N SER A 440 -12.91 -7.40 -0.64
CA SER A 440 -14.01 -8.32 -0.30
C SER A 440 -13.70 -9.76 -0.72
N GLY A 441 -12.64 -9.96 -1.53
CA GLY A 441 -12.00 -11.26 -1.78
C GLY A 441 -10.56 -11.31 -1.24
N PRO A 442 -9.89 -12.47 -1.30
CA PRO A 442 -8.52 -12.62 -0.83
C PRO A 442 -7.56 -11.69 -1.58
N ALA A 443 -6.61 -11.08 -0.86
CA ALA A 443 -5.60 -10.22 -1.46
C ALA A 443 -4.21 -10.56 -0.93
N SER A 444 -3.18 -10.42 -1.77
CA SER A 444 -1.78 -10.57 -1.35
C SER A 444 -0.85 -9.52 -1.94
N LEU A 445 0.15 -9.13 -1.14
CA LEU A 445 1.29 -8.31 -1.53
C LEU A 445 2.55 -9.11 -1.21
N THR A 446 3.16 -9.71 -2.23
CA THR A 446 4.31 -10.62 -2.10
C THR A 446 5.40 -10.31 -3.12
N GLY A 447 6.52 -11.02 -3.04
CA GLY A 447 7.66 -10.82 -3.96
C GLY A 447 8.15 -9.37 -3.88
N SER A 448 8.33 -8.72 -5.03
CA SER A 448 8.75 -7.32 -5.11
C SER A 448 7.59 -6.34 -5.38
N GLY A 449 6.34 -6.79 -5.17
CA GLY A 449 5.13 -6.03 -5.45
C GLY A 449 4.95 -4.79 -4.57
N ASN A 450 4.37 -3.71 -5.10
CA ASN A 450 4.18 -2.47 -4.34
C ASN A 450 2.72 -2.03 -4.38
N LEU A 451 2.16 -1.64 -3.23
CA LEU A 451 0.78 -1.16 -3.10
C LEU A 451 0.75 0.21 -2.41
N ASN A 452 0.25 1.22 -3.13
CA ASN A 452 0.07 2.58 -2.60
C ASN A 452 -1.43 2.92 -2.60
N VAL A 453 -2.04 3.17 -1.44
CA VAL A 453 -3.49 3.41 -1.31
C VAL A 453 -3.76 4.39 -0.19
N HIS A 454 -4.61 5.40 -0.36
CA HIS A 454 -4.93 6.29 0.75
C HIS A 454 -5.71 5.57 1.86
N THR A 455 -6.93 5.11 1.58
CA THR A 455 -7.73 4.30 2.52
C THR A 455 -8.07 2.94 1.92
N LEU A 456 -7.60 1.88 2.56
CA LEU A 456 -7.92 0.49 2.24
C LEU A 456 -8.87 -0.08 3.30
N GLN A 457 -9.91 -0.80 2.87
CA GLN A 457 -10.74 -1.63 3.74
C GLN A 457 -10.56 -3.11 3.38
N VAL A 458 -10.33 -3.94 4.39
CA VAL A 458 -10.37 -5.41 4.27
C VAL A 458 -11.63 -5.88 4.98
N ASP A 459 -12.53 -6.48 4.23
CA ASP A 459 -13.83 -6.90 4.76
C ASP A 459 -13.70 -8.09 5.73
N ALA A 460 -14.72 -8.26 6.57
CA ALA A 460 -14.83 -9.43 7.44
C ALA A 460 -14.70 -10.72 6.62
N GLN A 461 -14.20 -11.79 7.24
CA GLN A 461 -13.91 -13.08 6.61
C GLN A 461 -12.74 -13.06 5.62
N GLN A 462 -12.18 -11.90 5.28
CA GLN A 462 -11.06 -11.80 4.34
C GLN A 462 -9.71 -11.69 5.05
N THR A 463 -8.68 -12.15 4.34
CA THR A 463 -7.28 -11.99 4.71
C THR A 463 -6.57 -11.18 3.65
N PHE A 464 -5.85 -10.14 4.08
CA PHE A 464 -4.82 -9.50 3.26
C PHE A 464 -3.46 -10.04 3.71
N THR A 465 -2.77 -10.77 2.83
CA THR A 465 -1.48 -11.37 3.13
C THR A 465 -0.34 -10.49 2.63
N VAL A 466 0.64 -10.21 3.47
CA VAL A 466 1.85 -9.46 3.11
C VAL A 466 3.10 -10.30 3.36
N GLY A 467 4.08 -10.18 2.48
CA GLY A 467 5.43 -10.75 2.62
C GLY A 467 6.34 -10.31 1.47
N GLY A 468 7.59 -10.76 1.46
CA GLY A 468 8.56 -10.42 0.41
C GLY A 468 9.22 -9.04 0.58
N SER A 469 9.88 -8.57 -0.48
CA SER A 469 10.73 -7.37 -0.48
C SER A 469 10.04 -6.09 -0.97
N GLY A 470 8.78 -6.19 -1.42
CA GLY A 470 8.00 -5.05 -1.89
C GLY A 470 7.44 -4.15 -0.78
N THR A 471 6.82 -3.03 -1.13
CA THR A 471 6.35 -2.01 -0.16
C THR A 471 4.83 -1.85 -0.07
N LEU A 472 4.35 -1.61 1.16
CA LEU A 472 3.00 -1.14 1.44
C LEU A 472 3.05 0.34 1.86
N ALA A 473 2.21 1.17 1.24
CA ALA A 473 2.00 2.55 1.61
C ALA A 473 0.50 2.84 1.77
N VAL A 474 0.07 3.14 3.00
CA VAL A 474 -1.31 3.55 3.28
C VAL A 474 -1.42 4.74 4.22
N ASN A 475 -2.52 5.50 4.14
CA ASN A 475 -2.90 6.40 5.24
C ASN A 475 -3.77 5.69 6.27
N ARG A 476 -4.70 4.86 5.79
CA ARG A 476 -5.57 4.08 6.67
C ARG A 476 -5.82 2.70 6.09
N LEU A 477 -5.63 1.67 6.89
CA LEU A 477 -6.09 0.31 6.62
C LEU A 477 -7.12 -0.08 7.68
N ASN A 478 -8.35 -0.31 7.26
CA ASN A 478 -9.46 -0.73 8.11
C ASN A 478 -9.60 -2.25 8.04
N LEU A 479 -9.37 -2.92 9.17
CA LEU A 479 -9.70 -4.34 9.36
C LEU A 479 -11.11 -4.43 9.94
N MET A 480 -12.07 -4.94 9.17
CA MET A 480 -13.47 -4.93 9.58
C MET A 480 -13.75 -5.98 10.68
N PRO A 481 -14.46 -5.59 11.76
CA PRO A 481 -14.84 -6.52 12.82
C PRO A 481 -15.94 -7.50 12.38
N HIS A 482 -16.04 -8.62 13.08
CA HIS A 482 -17.08 -9.62 12.81
C HIS A 482 -17.35 -10.47 14.06
N SER A 483 -18.52 -11.11 14.14
CA SER A 483 -18.90 -11.91 15.31
C SER A 483 -18.05 -13.17 15.53
N THR A 484 -17.47 -13.74 14.48
CA THR A 484 -16.67 -14.99 14.52
C THR A 484 -15.35 -14.90 13.75
N THR A 485 -15.40 -14.43 12.51
CA THR A 485 -14.28 -14.35 11.56
C THR A 485 -14.01 -12.90 11.13
N PRO A 486 -13.36 -12.09 11.97
CA PRO A 486 -13.03 -10.71 11.61
C PRO A 486 -11.96 -10.67 10.51
N ALA A 487 -11.78 -9.51 9.88
CA ALA A 487 -10.73 -9.32 8.88
C ALA A 487 -9.34 -9.42 9.50
N LYS A 488 -8.35 -9.90 8.75
CA LYS A 488 -6.95 -9.91 9.22
C LYS A 488 -5.95 -9.45 8.18
N LEU A 489 -4.89 -8.80 8.66
CA LEU A 489 -3.63 -8.60 7.94
C LEU A 489 -2.67 -9.71 8.38
N LEU A 490 -2.31 -10.63 7.49
CA LEU A 490 -1.38 -11.72 7.79
C LEU A 490 0.01 -11.39 7.24
N LEU A 491 1.02 -11.39 8.11
CA LEU A 491 2.43 -11.27 7.72
C LEU A 491 3.02 -12.67 7.52
N SER A 492 3.04 -13.10 6.26
CA SER A 492 3.72 -14.34 5.83
C SER A 492 5.24 -14.17 5.67
N GLY A 493 5.71 -12.92 5.67
CA GLY A 493 7.11 -12.50 5.66
C GLY A 493 7.21 -11.09 6.23
N ASP A 494 8.32 -10.41 5.98
CA ASP A 494 8.53 -9.05 6.46
C ASP A 494 7.59 -8.01 5.81
N LEU A 495 7.32 -6.93 6.54
CA LEU A 495 6.58 -5.76 6.07
C LEU A 495 7.55 -4.60 5.84
N ASN A 496 7.71 -4.16 4.59
CA ASN A 496 8.33 -2.87 4.28
C ASN A 496 7.23 -1.81 4.13
N PHE A 497 7.22 -0.83 5.05
CA PHE A 497 6.23 0.22 5.08
C PHE A 497 6.83 1.58 4.70
N THR A 498 6.21 2.27 3.75
CA THR A 498 6.57 3.65 3.38
C THR A 498 5.36 4.56 3.53
N PRO A 499 5.37 5.54 4.45
CA PRO A 499 4.26 6.48 4.58
C PRO A 499 4.03 7.28 3.29
N LEU A 500 2.76 7.56 2.96
CA LEU A 500 2.42 8.51 1.91
C LEU A 500 2.79 9.94 2.37
N ALA A 501 3.28 10.76 1.42
CA ALA A 501 3.79 12.09 1.74
C ALA A 501 2.75 12.97 2.48
N GLY A 502 3.16 13.53 3.63
CA GLY A 502 2.38 14.52 4.38
C GLY A 502 1.22 13.96 5.22
N ALA A 503 1.19 12.64 5.47
CA ALA A 503 0.12 12.02 6.26
C ALA A 503 0.64 10.92 7.20
N ALA A 504 0.06 10.83 8.40
CA ALA A 504 0.28 9.71 9.31
C ALA A 504 -0.46 8.46 8.80
N ALA A 505 0.14 7.28 8.97
CA ALA A 505 -0.51 6.02 8.65
C ALA A 505 -1.11 5.34 9.87
N GLU A 506 -2.26 4.69 9.69
CA GLU A 506 -2.89 3.88 10.73
C GLU A 506 -3.43 2.55 10.19
N ILE A 507 -3.08 1.44 10.85
CA ILE A 507 -3.76 0.15 10.73
C ILE A 507 -4.71 0.01 11.92
N ALA A 508 -6.01 0.04 11.64
CA ALA A 508 -7.05 0.16 12.63
C ALA A 508 -8.21 -0.79 12.39
N ASN A 509 -9.07 -0.93 13.40
CA ASN A 509 -10.37 -1.55 13.21
C ASN A 509 -11.31 -0.63 12.41
N GLY A 510 -12.06 -1.22 11.49
CA GLY A 510 -13.16 -0.55 10.80
C GLY A 510 -14.40 -0.38 11.68
N ALA A 511 -15.40 0.33 11.17
CA ALA A 511 -16.66 0.52 11.88
C ALA A 511 -17.51 -0.76 11.85
N GLY A 512 -17.98 -1.21 13.02
CA GLY A 512 -18.84 -2.39 13.12
C GLY A 512 -18.88 -2.97 14.53
N GLY A 513 -19.62 -4.06 14.72
CA GLY A 513 -19.67 -4.81 15.98
C GLY A 513 -19.04 -6.19 15.87
N GLY A 514 -18.66 -6.78 17.01
CA GLY A 514 -18.06 -8.11 17.08
C GLY A 514 -16.62 -8.10 17.56
N ALA A 515 -15.91 -9.20 17.33
CA ALA A 515 -14.48 -9.30 17.56
C ALA A 515 -13.74 -8.35 16.59
N ALA A 516 -12.69 -7.72 17.10
CA ALA A 516 -11.83 -6.84 16.33
C ALA A 516 -11.10 -7.62 15.22
N GLY A 517 -10.93 -6.98 14.05
CA GLY A 517 -9.90 -7.37 13.09
C GLY A 517 -8.51 -7.10 13.65
N TYR A 518 -7.53 -7.87 13.17
CA TYR A 518 -6.21 -7.96 13.81
C TYR A 518 -5.05 -8.14 12.80
N VAL A 519 -3.85 -7.80 13.23
CA VAL A 519 -2.59 -8.09 12.55
C VAL A 519 -2.02 -9.40 13.11
N ASP A 520 -1.71 -10.34 12.24
CA ASP A 520 -1.21 -11.68 12.55
C ASP A 520 0.23 -11.81 12.05
N LEU A 521 1.21 -12.00 12.94
CA LEU A 521 2.63 -12.12 12.56
C LEU A 521 2.96 -13.52 12.00
N GLY A 522 1.97 -14.42 11.89
CA GLY A 522 2.14 -15.72 11.25
C GLY A 522 2.96 -16.72 12.08
N GLY A 523 3.14 -16.48 13.38
CA GLY A 523 3.81 -17.40 14.31
C GLY A 523 5.33 -17.26 14.40
N GLY A 524 5.98 -16.64 13.41
CA GLY A 524 7.43 -16.39 13.39
C GLY A 524 7.83 -14.99 13.87
N MET A 525 9.13 -14.73 13.86
CA MET A 525 9.71 -13.41 14.07
C MET A 525 9.52 -12.57 12.79
N ARG A 526 8.85 -11.40 12.87
CA ARG A 526 8.57 -10.56 11.68
C ARG A 526 9.20 -9.18 11.77
N THR A 527 9.87 -8.78 10.70
CA THR A 527 10.40 -7.42 10.57
C THR A 527 9.36 -6.48 10.01
N LEU A 528 9.07 -5.42 10.76
CA LEU A 528 8.37 -4.23 10.32
C LEU A 528 9.40 -3.13 10.07
N ASN A 529 9.81 -2.99 8.81
CA ASN A 529 10.72 -1.97 8.35
C ASN A 529 9.95 -0.69 8.01
N ILE A 530 10.03 0.31 8.88
CA ILE A 530 9.27 1.56 8.77
C ILE A 530 10.17 2.69 8.28
N ALA A 531 9.90 3.19 7.09
CA ALA A 531 10.58 4.38 6.57
C ALA A 531 10.16 5.64 7.34
N ASP A 532 11.11 6.56 7.53
CA ASP A 532 10.88 7.86 8.15
C ASP A 532 10.22 8.83 7.17
N GLY A 533 9.01 9.26 7.50
CA GLY A 533 8.19 10.19 6.74
C GLY A 533 8.21 11.60 7.32
N ALA A 534 7.20 12.39 6.97
CA ALA A 534 7.06 13.75 7.50
C ALA A 534 6.33 13.81 8.86
N ALA A 535 5.64 12.74 9.24
CA ALA A 535 4.87 12.67 10.47
C ALA A 535 5.78 12.22 11.62
N ALA A 536 5.51 12.69 12.85
CA ALA A 536 6.27 12.24 14.02
C ALA A 536 6.05 10.76 14.35
N THR A 537 4.90 10.21 13.96
CA THR A 537 4.62 8.77 13.96
C THR A 537 4.29 8.37 12.53
N ASP A 538 5.10 7.48 11.97
CA ASP A 538 5.01 7.07 10.57
C ASP A 538 3.95 6.00 10.35
N LEU A 539 3.87 5.04 11.29
CA LEU A 539 2.83 4.01 11.31
C LEU A 539 2.32 3.83 12.74
N THR A 540 1.00 3.96 12.91
CA THR A 540 0.30 3.53 14.13
C THR A 540 -0.47 2.24 13.85
N ILE A 541 -0.34 1.25 14.73
CA ILE A 541 -1.18 0.05 14.72
C ILE A 541 -2.07 0.10 15.97
N SER A 542 -3.35 0.38 15.75
CA SER A 542 -4.39 0.41 16.80
C SER A 542 -5.27 -0.85 16.77
N ALA A 543 -5.17 -1.67 15.72
CA ALA A 543 -5.71 -3.03 15.71
C ALA A 543 -4.87 -3.96 16.61
N PRO A 544 -5.46 -5.02 17.19
CA PRO A 544 -4.67 -6.00 17.94
C PRO A 544 -3.59 -6.66 17.09
N VAL A 545 -2.42 -6.91 17.68
CA VAL A 545 -1.31 -7.65 17.06
C VAL A 545 -1.16 -9.00 17.76
N VAL A 546 -1.08 -10.10 17.01
CA VAL A 546 -1.06 -11.48 17.56
C VAL A 546 -0.05 -12.37 16.85
N GLY A 547 0.34 -13.46 17.53
CA GLY A 547 1.23 -14.50 17.00
C GLY A 547 2.69 -14.06 16.89
N GLY A 548 3.64 -14.99 16.98
CA GLY A 548 5.06 -14.72 16.73
C GLY A 548 5.69 -13.65 17.62
N GLY A 549 6.70 -12.96 17.08
CA GLY A 549 7.33 -11.79 17.70
C GLY A 549 7.60 -10.67 16.68
N LEU A 550 8.06 -9.52 17.17
CA LEU A 550 8.27 -8.31 16.38
C LEU A 550 9.73 -7.85 16.30
N ILE A 551 10.24 -7.60 15.09
CA ILE A 551 11.43 -6.77 14.85
C ILE A 551 10.98 -5.42 14.28
N LYS A 552 11.27 -4.32 14.95
CA LYS A 552 11.11 -2.96 14.41
C LYS A 552 12.43 -2.50 13.81
N SER A 553 12.44 -2.27 12.50
CA SER A 553 13.59 -1.71 11.76
C SER A 553 13.19 -0.46 10.96
N GLY A 554 14.13 0.14 10.24
CA GLY A 554 13.95 1.41 9.55
C GLY A 554 13.95 2.61 10.49
N SER A 555 14.30 3.79 9.96
CA SER A 555 14.51 5.00 10.78
C SER A 555 13.22 5.61 11.35
N GLY A 556 12.05 5.24 10.82
CA GLY A 556 10.77 5.80 11.21
C GLY A 556 10.25 5.31 12.56
N THR A 557 9.12 5.87 12.99
CA THR A 557 8.43 5.56 14.25
C THR A 557 7.23 4.64 14.02
N LEU A 558 7.25 3.47 14.65
CA LEU A 558 6.11 2.56 14.78
C LEU A 558 5.45 2.76 16.15
N ALA A 559 4.16 3.08 16.20
CA ALA A 559 3.40 3.14 17.43
C ALA A 559 2.41 1.97 17.54
N LEU A 560 2.50 1.18 18.61
CA LEU A 560 1.54 0.14 18.96
C LEU A 560 0.62 0.66 20.07
N THR A 561 -0.64 0.94 19.73
CA THR A 561 -1.62 1.56 20.64
C THR A 561 -2.83 0.66 20.90
N GLY A 562 -3.04 -0.36 20.06
CA GLY A 562 -4.03 -1.42 20.27
C GLY A 562 -3.55 -2.49 21.26
N ALA A 563 -4.38 -3.49 21.52
CA ALA A 563 -4.00 -4.63 22.36
C ALA A 563 -2.95 -5.50 21.65
N ASN A 564 -1.74 -5.62 22.20
CA ASN A 564 -0.73 -6.54 21.67
C ASN A 564 -0.76 -7.84 22.47
N ALA A 565 -0.89 -8.96 21.76
CA ALA A 565 -0.95 -10.30 22.31
C ALA A 565 -0.04 -11.28 21.53
N TYR A 566 0.92 -10.76 20.76
CA TYR A 566 2.04 -11.56 20.30
C TYR A 566 2.89 -11.97 21.53
N THR A 567 3.46 -13.16 21.49
CA THR A 567 4.07 -13.79 22.67
C THR A 567 5.58 -13.95 22.58
N GLY A 568 6.13 -13.77 21.38
CA GLY A 568 7.56 -13.80 21.12
C GLY A 568 8.25 -12.47 21.45
N ASP A 569 9.55 -12.48 21.23
CA ASP A 569 10.43 -11.38 21.59
C ASP A 569 10.17 -10.10 20.79
N THR A 570 10.68 -8.99 21.31
CA THR A 570 10.64 -7.68 20.65
C THR A 570 12.05 -7.17 20.42
N VAL A 571 12.42 -6.96 19.16
CA VAL A 571 13.69 -6.36 18.76
C VAL A 571 13.41 -4.98 18.18
N VAL A 572 14.16 -3.95 18.62
CA VAL A 572 14.17 -2.63 17.97
C VAL A 572 15.57 -2.41 17.44
N SER A 573 15.72 -2.56 16.12
CA SER A 573 17.02 -2.47 15.45
C SER A 573 17.35 -1.08 14.90
N ALA A 574 16.32 -0.26 14.67
CA ALA A 574 16.47 1.14 14.25
C ALA A 574 15.18 1.95 14.46
N GLY A 575 15.34 3.27 14.57
CA GLY A 575 14.23 4.20 14.71
C GLY A 575 13.53 4.05 16.06
N THR A 576 12.23 4.34 16.11
CA THR A 576 11.46 4.29 17.38
C THR A 576 10.36 3.23 17.32
N LEU A 577 10.31 2.38 18.35
CA LEU A 577 9.11 1.63 18.71
C LEU A 577 8.43 2.36 19.87
N ARG A 578 7.22 2.87 19.67
CA ARG A 578 6.40 3.48 20.72
C ARG A 578 5.31 2.51 21.17
N THR A 579 5.16 2.32 22.47
CA THR A 579 4.05 1.54 23.05
C THR A 579 3.12 2.45 23.84
N GLY A 580 1.81 2.35 23.57
CA GLY A 580 0.78 3.16 24.24
C GLY A 580 0.24 2.58 25.55
N SER A 581 0.70 1.39 25.94
CA SER A 581 0.36 0.71 27.20
C SER A 581 1.33 -0.45 27.48
N ALA A 582 1.30 -0.97 28.71
CA ALA A 582 2.05 -2.15 29.13
C ALA A 582 1.48 -3.42 28.46
N LEU A 583 2.12 -3.86 27.38
CA LEU A 583 1.60 -4.86 26.45
C LEU A 583 2.66 -5.84 25.91
N LEU A 584 3.91 -5.72 26.34
CA LEU A 584 4.93 -6.72 26.01
C LEU A 584 4.66 -8.00 26.81
N ALA A 585 4.94 -9.17 26.23
CA ALA A 585 4.70 -10.42 26.93
C ALA A 585 5.66 -10.57 28.12
N ASN A 586 5.16 -11.01 29.27
CA ASN A 586 5.99 -11.21 30.47
C ASN A 586 7.15 -12.18 30.27
N SER A 587 7.04 -13.10 29.31
CA SER A 587 8.07 -14.06 28.93
C SER A 587 8.97 -13.58 27.80
N ALA A 588 8.65 -12.47 27.15
CA ALA A 588 9.42 -11.94 26.04
C ALA A 588 10.72 -11.31 26.53
N ASP A 589 11.75 -11.45 25.72
CA ASP A 589 12.94 -10.64 25.80
C ASP A 589 12.81 -9.41 24.90
N VAL A 590 13.47 -8.33 25.33
CA VAL A 590 13.54 -7.07 24.60
C VAL A 590 14.97 -6.79 24.21
N TYR A 591 15.21 -6.61 22.92
CA TYR A 591 16.52 -6.27 22.37
C TYR A 591 16.44 -4.89 21.75
N LEU A 592 17.28 -3.97 22.21
CA LEU A 592 17.49 -2.70 21.55
C LEU A 592 18.89 -2.70 20.94
N THR A 593 19.07 -2.06 19.78
CA THR A 593 20.40 -1.85 19.19
C THR A 593 20.73 -0.37 19.02
N SER A 594 21.97 -0.06 18.68
CA SER A 594 22.47 1.29 18.49
C SER A 594 21.64 2.03 17.44
N GLY A 595 21.12 3.21 17.82
CA GLY A 595 20.22 4.01 16.99
C GLY A 595 18.73 3.66 17.13
N ALA A 596 18.38 2.69 17.99
CA ALA A 596 17.01 2.41 18.37
C ALA A 596 16.53 3.26 19.55
N THR A 597 15.21 3.41 19.66
CA THR A 597 14.54 3.98 20.84
C THR A 597 13.27 3.19 21.13
N LEU A 598 13.11 2.80 22.39
CA LEU A 598 11.85 2.27 22.91
C LEU A 598 11.13 3.36 23.70
N ASP A 599 10.04 3.88 23.14
CA ASP A 599 9.25 4.95 23.73
C ASP A 599 8.05 4.38 24.49
N LEU A 600 8.14 4.34 25.82
CA LEU A 600 7.10 3.84 26.71
C LEU A 600 6.09 4.96 27.00
N ASP A 601 5.26 5.28 26.02
CA ASP A 601 4.26 6.36 26.05
C ASP A 601 2.99 5.95 26.82
N PHE A 602 3.19 5.47 28.06
CA PHE A 602 2.14 5.14 29.01
C PHE A 602 2.61 5.39 30.44
N ALA A 603 1.67 5.42 31.39
CA ALA A 603 2.00 5.50 32.82
C ALA A 603 1.95 4.09 33.44
N GLY A 604 2.95 3.76 34.27
CA GLY A 604 3.02 2.47 34.96
C GLY A 604 4.24 1.65 34.55
N THR A 605 4.17 0.34 34.80
CA THR A 605 5.28 -0.59 34.58
C THR A 605 4.79 -1.79 33.78
N ASP A 606 5.52 -2.12 32.72
CA ASP A 606 5.36 -3.35 31.95
C ASP A 606 6.38 -4.39 32.41
N VAL A 607 6.10 -5.69 32.24
CA VAL A 607 6.97 -6.78 32.72
C VAL A 607 7.53 -7.54 31.54
N ILE A 608 8.84 -7.81 31.57
CA ILE A 608 9.53 -8.63 30.57
C ILE A 608 10.47 -9.62 31.25
N ARG A 609 10.93 -10.63 30.50
CA ARG A 609 11.90 -11.62 31.00
C ARG A 609 13.27 -10.99 31.11
N SER A 610 13.88 -10.62 29.98
CA SER A 610 15.22 -10.02 29.94
C SER A 610 15.29 -8.85 28.96
N LEU A 611 16.27 -7.95 29.19
CA LEU A 611 16.51 -6.74 28.39
C LEU A 611 17.96 -6.76 27.91
N TYR A 612 18.17 -6.40 26.65
CA TYR A 612 19.47 -6.38 26.01
C TYR A 612 19.72 -5.05 25.29
N PHE A 613 20.93 -4.52 25.42
CA PHE A 613 21.41 -3.36 24.65
C PHE A 613 22.59 -3.78 23.79
N ASP A 614 22.43 -3.70 22.48
CA ASP A 614 23.39 -4.23 21.50
C ASP A 614 23.85 -5.66 21.84
N GLY A 615 22.97 -6.51 22.37
CA GLY A 615 23.32 -7.87 22.79
C GLY A 615 23.79 -8.03 24.24
N ALA A 616 24.09 -6.93 24.97
CA ALA A 616 24.53 -7.00 26.37
C ALA A 616 23.33 -7.19 27.30
N SER A 617 23.37 -8.22 28.15
CA SER A 617 22.33 -8.43 29.15
C SER A 617 22.30 -7.33 30.20
N GLN A 618 21.09 -6.88 30.53
CA GLN A 618 20.84 -5.83 31.49
C GLN A 618 20.33 -6.38 32.83
N GLN A 619 20.66 -5.68 33.91
CA GLN A 619 20.33 -6.09 35.28
C GLN A 619 18.82 -6.16 35.53
N SER A 620 18.41 -7.06 36.42
CA SER A 620 17.00 -7.16 36.86
C SER A 620 16.62 -5.97 37.72
N GLY A 621 15.39 -5.49 37.57
CA GLY A 621 14.89 -4.27 38.18
C GLY A 621 14.11 -3.40 37.21
N THR A 622 13.73 -2.21 37.66
CA THR A 622 12.98 -1.27 36.83
C THR A 622 13.92 -0.43 35.95
N TRP A 623 13.57 -0.35 34.66
CA TRP A 623 14.27 0.40 33.62
C TRP A 623 13.36 1.50 33.08
N GLY A 624 13.92 2.69 32.86
CA GLY A 624 13.17 3.82 32.33
C GLY A 624 14.05 4.89 31.71
N ALA A 625 13.41 5.96 31.25
CA ALA A 625 14.10 7.09 30.66
C ALA A 625 15.06 7.79 31.65
N VAL A 626 16.09 8.46 31.14
CA VAL A 626 16.98 9.32 31.94
C VAL A 626 16.15 10.34 32.74
N GLY A 627 16.34 10.35 34.06
CA GLY A 627 15.59 11.22 34.98
C GLY A 627 14.26 10.64 35.48
N SER A 628 13.90 9.42 35.08
CA SER A 628 12.78 8.68 35.67
C SER A 628 13.13 8.16 37.08
N ALA A 629 12.13 7.60 37.77
CA ALA A 629 12.28 7.00 39.09
C ALA A 629 12.70 5.51 39.05
N ALA A 630 13.15 5.02 37.90
CA ALA A 630 13.57 3.63 37.69
C ALA A 630 14.86 3.28 38.47
N ASP A 631 15.07 2.00 38.76
CA ASP A 631 16.31 1.48 39.35
C ASP A 631 17.51 1.66 38.41
N PHE A 632 17.27 1.70 37.10
CA PHE A 632 18.24 1.93 36.04
C PHE A 632 17.68 2.86 34.99
N THR A 633 18.51 3.76 34.47
CA THR A 633 18.07 4.70 33.42
C THR A 633 18.96 4.65 32.20
N THR A 634 18.36 4.82 31.02
CA THR A 634 19.06 4.81 29.74
C THR A 634 18.44 5.83 28.76
N PRO A 635 19.22 6.45 27.86
CA PRO A 635 18.66 7.26 26.77
C PRO A 635 17.96 6.44 25.69
N TRP A 636 18.08 5.11 25.71
CA TRP A 636 17.46 4.19 24.74
C TRP A 636 15.98 3.94 25.04
N ILE A 637 15.56 4.27 26.26
CA ILE A 637 14.17 4.24 26.70
C ILE A 637 13.70 5.68 26.89
N THR A 638 12.55 6.02 26.32
CA THR A 638 11.88 7.31 26.52
C THR A 638 10.45 7.10 27.02
N GLY A 639 9.72 8.20 27.23
CA GLY A 639 8.35 8.15 27.72
C GLY A 639 8.25 8.13 29.25
N SER A 640 7.02 8.00 29.75
CA SER A 640 6.71 8.01 31.20
C SER A 640 6.63 6.64 31.83
N GLY A 641 6.62 5.58 31.01
CA GLY A 641 6.48 4.20 31.45
C GLY A 641 7.81 3.60 31.91
N LEU A 642 7.73 2.45 32.56
CA LEU A 642 8.87 1.67 33.03
C LEU A 642 8.79 0.24 32.50
N LEU A 643 9.94 -0.41 32.29
CA LEU A 643 10.04 -1.86 32.13
C LEU A 643 10.54 -2.48 33.43
N ASN A 644 9.95 -3.59 33.87
CA ASN A 644 10.46 -4.41 34.95
C ASN A 644 11.09 -5.67 34.38
N VAL A 645 12.42 -5.72 34.42
CA VAL A 645 13.22 -6.85 33.97
C VAL A 645 13.28 -7.88 35.11
N THR A 646 12.72 -9.07 34.88
CA THR A 646 12.55 -10.07 35.94
C THR A 646 13.71 -11.05 36.05
N ASN A 647 14.49 -11.21 34.99
CA ASN A 647 15.65 -12.08 34.97
C ASN A 647 16.84 -11.40 34.30
N VAL A 648 18.02 -11.63 34.90
CA VAL A 648 19.29 -11.45 34.20
C VAL A 648 19.59 -12.80 33.58
N ALA A 649 19.04 -13.04 32.40
CA ALA A 649 19.53 -14.13 31.59
C ALA A 649 20.84 -13.66 30.96
N SER A 650 21.85 -14.53 30.85
CA SER A 650 22.83 -14.33 29.77
C SER A 650 22.03 -14.05 28.50
N PRO A 651 22.56 -13.25 27.56
CA PRO A 651 21.97 -13.22 26.22
C PRO A 651 21.72 -14.67 25.78
N PRO A 652 20.79 -14.94 24.86
CA PRO A 652 21.01 -16.08 23.98
C PRO A 652 22.36 -15.82 23.29
N GLY A 653 23.44 -16.11 24.01
CA GLY A 653 24.78 -15.68 23.70
C GLY A 653 25.21 -16.54 22.56
N MET A 654 25.45 -15.95 21.40
CA MET A 654 25.74 -16.64 20.14
C MET A 654 24.77 -17.76 19.71
N GLY A 655 23.84 -18.26 20.53
CA GLY A 655 23.37 -19.63 20.42
C GLY A 655 24.36 -20.63 21.05
N ASN A 656 24.00 -21.91 21.13
CA ASN A 656 25.00 -22.96 21.41
C ASN A 656 26.09 -22.84 20.33
N VAL A 657 27.28 -22.40 20.73
CA VAL A 657 28.42 -22.28 19.82
C VAL A 657 28.88 -23.69 19.49
N ILE A 658 28.64 -24.07 18.23
CA ILE A 658 29.00 -25.36 17.67
C ILE A 658 30.50 -25.38 17.43
N ASP A 659 31.06 -24.28 16.91
CA ASP A 659 32.50 -24.06 16.79
C ASP A 659 32.90 -22.59 16.91
N ASN A 660 33.89 -22.32 17.75
CA ASN A 660 34.51 -21.01 17.97
C ASN A 660 35.99 -20.96 17.53
N PHE A 661 36.52 -22.06 17.00
CA PHE A 661 37.90 -22.17 16.52
C PHE A 661 39.00 -21.75 17.51
N GLU A 662 38.74 -21.70 18.82
CA GLU A 662 39.71 -21.19 19.79
C GLU A 662 40.83 -22.18 20.11
N VAL A 663 40.58 -23.48 19.96
CA VAL A 663 41.55 -24.54 20.28
C VAL A 663 41.99 -25.29 19.03
N ASP A 664 41.05 -25.67 18.17
CA ASP A 664 41.25 -26.42 16.93
C ASP A 664 40.15 -26.08 15.90
N GLU A 665 40.17 -26.74 14.73
CA GLU A 665 39.17 -26.58 13.67
C GLU A 665 37.78 -27.16 14.00
N GLY A 666 37.62 -27.81 15.16
CA GLY A 666 36.33 -28.25 15.65
C GLY A 666 35.62 -29.24 14.73
N HIS A 667 34.32 -29.04 14.49
CA HIS A 667 33.54 -29.85 13.55
C HIS A 667 33.94 -29.60 12.09
N PHE A 668 34.71 -28.55 11.78
CA PHE A 668 35.08 -28.17 10.42
C PHE A 668 36.53 -28.52 10.05
N GLY A 669 37.13 -29.52 10.72
CA GLY A 669 38.52 -29.96 10.48
C GLY A 669 38.81 -30.68 9.14
N TRP A 670 37.89 -30.64 8.17
CA TRP A 670 38.08 -31.32 6.89
C TRP A 670 38.94 -30.53 5.93
N ALA A 671 39.96 -31.19 5.37
CA ALA A 671 40.57 -30.71 4.15
C ALA A 671 39.54 -30.68 3.02
N TYR A 672 39.54 -29.62 2.21
CA TYR A 672 38.64 -29.53 1.07
C TYR A 672 38.88 -30.70 0.09
N ASN A 673 37.79 -31.32 -0.33
CA ASN A 673 37.85 -32.55 -1.13
C ASN A 673 37.33 -32.30 -2.55
N THR A 674 38.12 -32.57 -3.59
CA THR A 674 37.71 -32.45 -5.00
C THR A 674 37.36 -33.79 -5.67
N SER A 675 37.12 -34.85 -4.89
CA SER A 675 36.74 -36.16 -5.41
C SER A 675 35.38 -36.11 -6.12
N PRO A 676 35.13 -36.95 -7.15
CA PRO A 676 33.82 -37.01 -7.80
C PRO A 676 32.68 -37.20 -6.78
N GLY A 677 31.72 -36.27 -6.77
CA GLY A 677 30.57 -36.28 -5.83
C GLY A 677 30.74 -35.44 -4.56
N SER A 678 31.90 -34.82 -4.31
CA SER A 678 32.07 -33.90 -3.16
C SER A 678 31.34 -32.57 -3.32
N GLN A 679 30.93 -32.23 -4.54
CA GLN A 679 30.36 -30.93 -4.91
C GLN A 679 31.31 -29.74 -4.69
N THR A 680 32.62 -30.00 -4.62
CA THR A 680 33.66 -28.97 -4.63
C THR A 680 34.37 -28.99 -5.98
N PHE A 681 34.42 -27.85 -6.68
CA PHE A 681 35.00 -27.73 -8.02
C PHE A 681 35.52 -26.31 -8.31
N GLY A 682 36.27 -26.16 -9.40
CA GLY A 682 36.71 -24.84 -9.91
C GLY A 682 37.91 -24.22 -9.18
N LEU A 683 38.54 -24.95 -8.26
CA LEU A 683 39.68 -24.49 -7.44
C LEU A 683 41.03 -24.98 -8.00
N ALA A 684 42.07 -24.17 -7.85
CA ALA A 684 43.45 -24.46 -8.25
C ALA A 684 44.32 -24.91 -7.06
N ALA A 685 45.56 -25.34 -7.36
CA ALA A 685 46.55 -25.60 -6.34
C ALA A 685 46.90 -24.31 -5.59
N GLY A 686 46.88 -24.34 -4.25
CA GLY A 686 47.11 -23.18 -3.39
C GLY A 686 45.91 -22.78 -2.53
N THR A 687 44.72 -23.36 -2.77
CA THR A 687 43.60 -23.25 -1.83
C THR A 687 44.00 -23.85 -0.48
N THR A 688 43.68 -23.18 0.63
CA THR A 688 43.91 -23.65 1.99
C THR A 688 42.69 -23.41 2.87
N ILE A 689 42.51 -24.29 3.86
CA ILE A 689 41.54 -24.14 4.94
C ILE A 689 42.31 -24.46 6.21
N GLU A 690 42.55 -23.46 7.06
CA GLU A 690 43.38 -23.60 8.26
C GLU A 690 42.93 -22.69 9.39
N ARG A 691 43.09 -23.13 10.64
CA ARG A 691 42.89 -22.28 11.80
C ARG A 691 43.99 -21.23 11.90
N VAL A 692 43.62 -19.97 12.13
CA VAL A 692 44.54 -18.84 12.29
C VAL A 692 44.26 -18.06 13.56
N THR A 693 45.27 -17.36 14.09
CA THR A 693 45.14 -16.47 15.27
C THR A 693 45.33 -14.99 14.92
N THR A 694 45.44 -14.69 13.63
CA THR A 694 45.68 -13.34 13.11
C THR A 694 44.40 -12.51 13.05
N GLU A 695 43.25 -13.16 12.93
CA GLU A 695 41.92 -12.56 12.88
C GLU A 695 40.97 -13.44 13.69
N ALA A 696 40.02 -12.84 14.38
CA ALA A 696 38.95 -13.51 15.11
C ALA A 696 37.77 -12.54 15.29
N HIS A 697 36.54 -13.06 15.30
CA HIS A 697 35.36 -12.26 15.62
C HIS A 697 35.23 -12.09 17.13
N THR A 698 35.34 -13.20 17.88
CA THR A 698 35.52 -13.21 19.33
C THR A 698 36.79 -13.94 19.70
N GLY A 699 37.27 -13.77 20.94
CA GLY A 699 38.43 -14.51 21.41
C GLY A 699 39.71 -14.22 20.62
N ASP A 700 40.40 -15.25 20.17
CA ASP A 700 41.77 -15.15 19.66
C ASP A 700 42.02 -15.84 18.31
N ALA A 701 41.10 -16.66 17.80
CA ALA A 701 41.29 -17.43 16.57
C ALA A 701 40.03 -17.58 15.71
N SER A 702 40.23 -17.88 14.42
CA SER A 702 39.16 -18.17 13.46
C SER A 702 39.62 -19.20 12.42
N GLN A 703 38.69 -19.69 11.59
CA GLN A 703 39.00 -20.52 10.44
C GLN A 703 39.26 -19.64 9.20
N GLN A 704 40.45 -19.69 8.61
CA GLN A 704 40.74 -19.01 7.34
C GLN A 704 40.54 -19.98 6.17
N LEU A 705 39.71 -19.58 5.21
CA LEU A 705 39.49 -20.24 3.93
C LEU A 705 40.04 -19.37 2.80
N ASN A 706 41.20 -19.75 2.26
CA ASN A 706 41.81 -19.06 1.13
C ASN A 706 41.53 -19.84 -0.16
N PHE A 707 40.70 -19.29 -1.03
CA PHE A 707 40.26 -19.89 -2.28
C PHE A 707 41.08 -19.39 -3.46
N VAL A 708 41.67 -20.32 -4.23
CA VAL A 708 42.39 -19.98 -5.48
C VAL A 708 41.56 -20.43 -6.68
N ALA A 709 41.02 -19.47 -7.45
CA ALA A 709 40.17 -19.77 -8.61
C ALA A 709 40.99 -20.34 -9.79
N SER A 710 40.45 -21.36 -10.48
CA SER A 710 41.08 -21.97 -11.68
C SER A 710 40.72 -21.30 -13.02
N GLY A 711 40.03 -20.15 -12.98
CA GLY A 711 39.66 -19.36 -14.17
C GLY A 711 38.17 -19.39 -14.55
N GLY A 712 37.28 -19.75 -13.62
CA GLY A 712 35.82 -19.75 -13.78
C GLY A 712 35.10 -19.82 -12.43
N ALA A 713 33.79 -20.08 -12.45
CA ALA A 713 33.01 -20.27 -11.22
C ALA A 713 33.55 -21.47 -10.42
N TRP A 714 33.64 -21.30 -9.11
CA TRP A 714 34.07 -22.32 -8.17
C TRP A 714 33.05 -22.46 -7.03
N GLN A 715 33.06 -23.65 -6.43
CA GLN A 715 32.24 -24.00 -5.29
C GLN A 715 33.08 -24.84 -4.34
N ILE A 716 32.91 -24.60 -3.05
CA ILE A 716 33.43 -25.45 -2.00
C ILE A 716 32.29 -25.89 -1.10
N ARG A 717 32.29 -27.17 -0.75
CA ARG A 717 31.50 -27.74 0.34
C ARG A 717 32.43 -27.92 1.53
N HIS A 718 32.32 -27.04 2.51
CA HIS A 718 33.07 -27.12 3.76
C HIS A 718 32.29 -27.99 4.74
N ASN A 719 32.64 -29.28 4.78
CA ASN A 719 31.93 -30.29 5.54
C ASN A 719 32.09 -30.12 7.05
N SER A 720 30.99 -30.32 7.77
CA SER A 720 30.97 -30.51 9.22
C SER A 720 31.14 -32.01 9.59
N GLY A 721 31.62 -32.28 10.80
CA GLY A 721 31.74 -33.60 11.41
C GLY A 721 33.00 -34.37 11.01
N ILE A 722 32.88 -35.71 10.93
CA ILE A 722 33.92 -36.68 10.54
C ILE A 722 33.35 -37.74 9.58
N GLY A 723 34.18 -38.59 8.98
CA GLY A 723 33.71 -39.70 8.12
C GLY A 723 33.93 -39.50 6.61
N THR A 724 32.88 -39.64 5.78
CA THR A 724 32.96 -39.48 4.30
C THR A 724 31.94 -38.46 3.79
N PRO A 725 32.17 -37.72 2.68
CA PRO A 725 31.26 -36.65 2.23
C PRO A 725 29.83 -37.12 1.88
N ALA A 726 29.61 -38.43 1.75
CA ALA A 726 28.33 -39.07 1.46
C ALA A 726 27.69 -39.73 2.70
N ALA A 727 28.40 -39.74 3.84
CA ALA A 727 27.94 -40.23 5.13
C ALA A 727 28.73 -39.49 6.24
N PRO A 728 28.43 -38.20 6.46
CA PRO A 728 28.99 -37.46 7.59
C PRO A 728 28.53 -38.11 8.90
N ALA A 729 29.41 -38.17 9.88
CA ALA A 729 29.15 -38.70 11.21
C ALA A 729 29.72 -37.72 12.25
N GLY A 730 29.17 -37.71 13.46
CA GLY A 730 29.68 -36.85 14.53
C GLY A 730 29.28 -35.38 14.42
N ASN A 731 28.29 -35.03 13.59
CA ASN A 731 27.63 -33.73 13.66
C ASN A 731 26.80 -33.63 14.95
N GLU A 732 26.76 -32.43 15.53
CA GLU A 732 25.91 -32.14 16.66
C GLU A 732 24.42 -32.11 16.25
N ALA A 733 23.56 -32.75 17.06
CA ALA A 733 22.12 -32.71 16.87
C ALA A 733 21.53 -31.47 17.55
N LEU A 734 20.91 -30.61 16.76
CA LEU A 734 20.36 -29.32 17.14
C LEU A 734 18.83 -29.38 17.12
N ALA A 735 18.16 -28.50 17.87
CA ALA A 735 16.71 -28.36 17.76
C ALA A 735 16.34 -27.65 16.45
N ALA A 736 15.26 -28.08 15.79
CA ALA A 736 14.78 -27.47 14.55
C ALA A 736 13.91 -26.20 14.78
N THR A 737 14.34 -25.35 15.71
CA THR A 737 13.65 -24.10 16.07
C THR A 737 14.64 -22.95 16.18
N GLY A 738 14.15 -21.72 16.06
CA GLY A 738 14.98 -20.51 16.14
C GLY A 738 15.89 -20.33 14.93
N SER A 739 17.14 -19.90 15.12
CA SER A 739 18.05 -19.53 14.01
C SER A 739 19.41 -20.23 14.08
N ILE A 740 20.00 -20.47 12.92
CA ILE A 740 21.34 -21.07 12.76
C ILE A 740 22.20 -20.23 11.82
N GLY A 741 23.51 -20.17 12.06
CA GLY A 741 24.38 -19.25 11.32
C GLY A 741 25.80 -19.17 11.87
N PHE A 742 26.56 -18.21 11.35
CA PHE A 742 27.98 -18.01 11.63
C PHE A 742 28.45 -16.62 11.21
N TRP A 743 29.63 -16.22 11.66
CA TRP A 743 30.25 -14.94 11.33
C TRP A 743 31.29 -15.10 10.22
N LEU A 744 31.25 -14.21 9.23
CA LEU A 744 32.25 -14.16 8.16
C LEU A 744 32.88 -12.77 8.02
N MET A 745 34.15 -12.73 7.62
CA MET A 745 34.85 -11.52 7.20
C MET A 745 35.62 -11.78 5.90
N THR A 746 35.58 -10.82 4.97
CA THR A 746 36.40 -10.82 3.77
C THR A 746 36.62 -9.40 3.24
N ASP A 747 37.75 -9.18 2.56
CA ASP A 747 38.00 -7.99 1.73
C ASP A 747 37.71 -8.27 0.24
N ASP A 748 37.47 -9.53 -0.12
CA ASP A 748 37.39 -9.98 -1.51
C ASP A 748 35.93 -10.07 -2.00
N PRO A 749 35.54 -9.28 -3.02
CA PRO A 749 34.15 -9.22 -3.46
C PRO A 749 33.73 -10.45 -4.28
N GLY A 750 32.42 -10.72 -4.27
CA GLY A 750 31.81 -11.71 -5.16
C GLY A 750 31.85 -13.14 -4.63
N VAL A 751 31.95 -13.30 -3.31
CA VAL A 751 31.71 -14.56 -2.60
C VAL A 751 30.25 -14.61 -2.15
N THR A 752 29.62 -15.78 -2.25
CA THR A 752 28.32 -16.08 -1.64
C THR A 752 28.44 -17.27 -0.70
N VAL A 753 27.50 -17.41 0.24
CA VAL A 753 27.47 -18.47 1.24
C VAL A 753 26.07 -19.10 1.37
N GLN A 754 26.05 -20.41 1.66
CA GLN A 754 24.85 -21.17 2.02
C GLN A 754 25.17 -22.14 3.16
N ILE A 755 24.14 -22.53 3.92
CA ILE A 755 24.22 -23.65 4.88
C ILE A 755 23.38 -24.83 4.36
N ALA A 756 23.89 -26.04 4.53
CA ALA A 756 23.18 -27.28 4.25
C ALA A 756 22.94 -28.05 5.55
N LEU A 757 21.70 -28.48 5.75
CA LEU A 757 21.25 -29.16 6.96
C LEU A 757 20.70 -30.54 6.63
N ASP A 758 21.04 -31.52 7.46
CA ASP A 758 20.41 -32.84 7.46
C ASP A 758 19.28 -32.84 8.50
N ASP A 759 18.03 -32.92 8.01
CA ASP A 759 16.80 -33.07 8.80
C ASP A 759 16.34 -34.55 8.74
N PRO A 760 15.80 -35.18 9.81
CA PRO A 760 15.39 -36.59 9.79
C PRO A 760 14.50 -37.01 8.61
N GLY A 761 15.13 -37.55 7.57
CA GLY A 761 14.46 -38.07 6.37
C GLY A 761 14.60 -37.20 5.12
N SER A 762 15.13 -35.98 5.24
CA SER A 762 15.38 -35.02 4.16
C SER A 762 16.77 -34.37 4.31
N ALA A 763 17.12 -33.48 3.38
CA ALA A 763 18.28 -32.61 3.50
C ALA A 763 17.96 -31.32 2.75
N ASP A 764 18.19 -30.16 3.35
CA ASP A 764 17.72 -28.90 2.80
C ASP A 764 18.81 -27.84 2.90
N ARG A 765 18.76 -26.83 2.04
CA ARG A 765 19.74 -25.75 2.02
C ARG A 765 19.08 -24.42 2.26
N GLY A 766 19.76 -23.57 3.01
CA GLY A 766 19.38 -22.17 3.13
C GLY A 766 19.55 -21.46 1.79
N LEU A 767 18.70 -20.47 1.52
CA LEU A 767 18.87 -19.58 0.37
C LEU A 767 20.24 -18.89 0.42
N GLU A 768 20.83 -18.72 -0.75
CA GLU A 768 22.17 -18.13 -0.92
C GLU A 768 22.23 -16.66 -0.49
N GLN A 769 23.23 -16.33 0.32
CA GLN A 769 23.50 -14.97 0.79
C GLN A 769 24.83 -14.46 0.23
N ALA A 770 24.88 -13.20 -0.22
CA ALA A 770 26.12 -12.58 -0.67
C ALA A 770 26.97 -12.16 0.53
N VAL A 771 28.27 -12.51 0.52
CA VAL A 771 29.21 -12.13 1.58
C VAL A 771 29.69 -10.70 1.34
N ILE A 772 29.56 -9.86 2.36
CA ILE A 772 29.95 -8.45 2.37
C ILE A 772 31.49 -8.37 2.40
N ALA A 773 32.06 -7.67 1.42
CA ALA A 773 33.51 -7.52 1.25
C ALA A 773 33.99 -6.12 1.67
N ASP A 774 33.92 -5.83 2.97
CA ASP A 774 34.32 -4.56 3.58
C ASP A 774 35.40 -4.73 4.67
N GLY A 775 35.94 -5.93 4.83
CA GLY A 775 36.96 -6.23 5.84
C GLY A 775 36.46 -6.22 7.27
N GLN A 776 35.13 -6.31 7.46
CA GLN A 776 34.48 -6.38 8.77
C GLN A 776 33.80 -7.75 8.96
N TRP A 777 33.53 -8.11 10.22
CA TRP A 777 32.79 -9.32 10.56
C TRP A 777 31.28 -9.07 10.41
N HIS A 778 30.59 -9.99 9.74
CA HIS A 778 29.14 -9.96 9.55
C HIS A 778 28.51 -11.31 9.88
N LEU A 779 27.30 -11.29 10.45
CA LEU A 779 26.52 -12.47 10.76
C LEU A 779 25.70 -12.92 9.56
N TYR A 780 25.77 -14.20 9.22
CA TYR A 780 24.95 -14.86 8.21
C TYR A 780 24.14 -15.95 8.91
N GLN A 781 22.81 -15.84 8.87
CA GLN A 781 21.92 -16.76 9.57
C GLN A 781 20.65 -17.05 8.77
N TRP A 782 19.97 -18.13 9.13
CA TRP A 782 18.68 -18.58 8.59
C TRP A 782 17.72 -18.91 9.74
N ASP A 783 16.44 -18.52 9.58
CA ASP A 783 15.35 -18.91 10.49
C ASP A 783 14.87 -20.32 10.11
N LEU A 784 15.01 -21.25 11.05
CA LEU A 784 14.66 -22.66 10.88
C LEU A 784 13.16 -22.89 10.71
N GLN A 785 12.33 -21.90 11.05
CA GLN A 785 10.86 -21.96 10.98
C GLN A 785 10.28 -21.15 9.81
N ASP A 786 11.12 -20.43 9.05
CA ASP A 786 10.70 -19.69 7.87
C ASP A 786 10.95 -20.51 6.61
N ASP A 787 9.94 -21.27 6.19
CA ASP A 787 9.95 -22.10 4.97
C ASP A 787 10.42 -21.32 3.72
N SER A 788 10.25 -19.99 3.68
CA SER A 788 10.67 -19.18 2.55
C SER A 788 12.19 -19.02 2.42
N GLN A 789 12.95 -19.40 3.45
CA GLN A 789 14.42 -19.32 3.48
C GLN A 789 15.12 -20.62 3.09
N TRP A 790 14.37 -21.67 2.72
CA TRP A 790 14.90 -23.00 2.43
C TRP A 790 14.61 -23.43 1.00
N GLU A 791 15.53 -24.22 0.43
CA GLU A 791 15.38 -24.89 -0.86
C GLU A 791 15.66 -26.39 -0.75
N ALA A 792 14.90 -27.18 -1.50
CA ALA A 792 15.07 -28.63 -1.55
C ALA A 792 16.47 -29.01 -2.05
N TRP A 793 17.17 -29.86 -1.31
CA TRP A 793 18.51 -30.32 -1.70
C TRP A 793 18.63 -31.85 -1.57
N ALA A 794 19.31 -32.51 -2.50
CA ALA A 794 19.40 -33.97 -2.55
C ALA A 794 18.02 -34.69 -2.52
N ILE A 795 17.55 -35.13 -1.35
CA ILE A 795 16.24 -35.80 -1.15
C ILE A 795 15.21 -34.91 -0.41
N GLY A 796 15.53 -33.65 -0.12
CA GLY A 796 14.66 -32.74 0.62
C GLY A 796 13.49 -32.15 -0.15
N ASP A 797 12.68 -31.40 0.57
CA ASP A 797 11.42 -30.80 0.11
C ASP A 797 11.39 -29.26 0.26
N GLY A 798 12.47 -28.67 0.78
CA GLY A 798 12.61 -27.23 0.99
C GLY A 798 11.95 -26.74 2.28
N VAL A 799 11.74 -27.62 3.26
CA VAL A 799 11.17 -27.28 4.56
C VAL A 799 11.88 -28.06 5.66
N ILE A 800 12.17 -27.41 6.79
CA ILE A 800 12.70 -28.10 7.98
C ILE A 800 11.52 -28.65 8.79
N THR A 801 11.33 -29.98 8.78
CA THR A 801 10.10 -30.63 9.29
C THR A 801 10.32 -31.54 10.49
N GLY A 802 11.55 -32.05 10.70
CA GLY A 802 11.88 -32.89 11.84
C GLY A 802 12.08 -32.11 13.14
N PRO A 803 12.06 -32.78 14.31
CA PRO A 803 12.24 -32.12 15.61
C PRO A 803 13.70 -31.73 15.91
N THR A 804 14.64 -32.23 15.12
CA THR A 804 16.08 -32.03 15.30
C THR A 804 16.76 -31.98 13.93
N LEU A 805 17.91 -31.34 13.81
CA LEU A 805 18.71 -31.31 12.59
C LEU A 805 20.21 -31.42 12.89
N THR A 806 21.04 -31.60 11.88
CA THR A 806 22.50 -31.45 11.99
C THR A 806 23.05 -30.59 10.86
N ILE A 807 24.13 -29.85 11.09
CA ILE A 807 24.83 -29.15 10.00
C ILE A 807 25.57 -30.18 9.16
N ASP A 808 25.24 -30.28 7.88
CA ASP A 808 26.01 -31.09 6.93
C ASP A 808 27.26 -30.33 6.46
N SER A 809 27.07 -29.10 5.96
CA SER A 809 28.16 -28.30 5.42
C SER A 809 27.82 -26.82 5.26
N ILE A 810 28.87 -26.01 5.16
CA ILE A 810 28.81 -24.61 4.72
C ILE A 810 29.34 -24.56 3.29
N PHE A 811 28.57 -23.98 2.38
CA PHE A 811 28.96 -23.81 0.99
C PHE A 811 29.46 -22.39 0.76
N PHE A 812 30.57 -22.25 0.04
CA PHE A 812 30.99 -20.98 -0.54
C PHE A 812 31.05 -21.08 -2.05
N HIS A 813 30.60 -20.02 -2.73
CA HIS A 813 30.70 -19.90 -4.18
C HIS A 813 31.39 -18.61 -4.57
N GLY A 814 31.98 -18.60 -5.76
CA GLY A 814 32.57 -17.38 -6.30
C GLY A 814 33.12 -17.59 -7.71
N THR A 815 33.69 -16.52 -8.27
CA THR A 815 34.29 -16.52 -9.61
C THR A 815 35.74 -16.06 -9.65
N GLN A 816 36.23 -15.50 -8.54
CA GLN A 816 37.59 -14.98 -8.36
C GLN A 816 38.21 -15.60 -7.10
N SER A 817 39.54 -15.58 -6.99
CA SER A 817 40.19 -15.97 -5.73
C SER A 817 39.75 -15.05 -4.60
N ALA A 818 39.59 -15.59 -3.38
CA ALA A 818 39.12 -14.84 -2.23
C ALA A 818 39.62 -15.46 -0.92
N THR A 819 39.87 -14.65 0.10
CA THR A 819 40.13 -15.09 1.47
C THR A 819 38.92 -14.76 2.35
N VAL A 820 38.37 -15.78 3.00
CA VAL A 820 37.24 -15.64 3.93
C VAL A 820 37.67 -16.15 5.29
N TYR A 821 37.37 -15.40 6.35
CA TYR A 821 37.48 -15.86 7.72
C TYR A 821 36.09 -16.27 8.20
N LEU A 822 35.99 -17.42 8.86
CA LEU A 822 34.78 -18.00 9.45
C LEU A 822 34.99 -18.13 10.95
N ASP A 823 34.00 -17.70 11.72
CA ASP A 823 34.02 -17.79 13.17
C ASP A 823 32.62 -18.00 13.77
N ASN A 824 32.57 -18.47 15.02
CA ASN A 824 31.36 -18.62 15.84
C ASN A 824 30.17 -19.28 15.13
N VAL A 825 30.35 -20.49 14.60
CA VAL A 825 29.25 -21.30 14.07
C VAL A 825 28.30 -21.66 15.20
N SER A 826 27.04 -21.28 15.09
CA SER A 826 26.15 -21.28 16.26
C SER A 826 24.67 -21.51 15.92
N HIS A 827 23.92 -21.99 16.91
CA HIS A 827 22.47 -22.24 16.83
C HIS A 827 21.73 -21.71 18.06
N ASN A 828 20.71 -20.89 17.85
CA ASN A 828 19.83 -20.39 18.90
C ASN A 828 18.44 -20.99 18.73
N PRO A 829 17.99 -21.90 19.62
CA PRO A 829 16.68 -22.54 19.51
C PRO A 829 15.50 -21.60 19.79
N ASP A 830 15.77 -20.45 20.42
CA ASP A 830 14.77 -19.57 21.01
C ASP A 830 14.64 -18.21 20.28
N GLY A 831 15.45 -17.94 19.25
CA GLY A 831 15.43 -16.67 18.52
C GLY A 831 16.59 -16.47 17.53
N PRO A 832 16.81 -15.24 17.04
CA PRO A 832 17.93 -14.92 16.15
C PRO A 832 19.28 -15.01 16.87
N LEU A 833 20.34 -15.24 16.09
CA LEU A 833 21.73 -15.12 16.56
C LEU A 833 22.11 -13.66 16.71
N SER A 834 23.00 -13.38 17.67
CA SER A 834 23.59 -12.06 17.89
C SER A 834 25.09 -12.17 18.20
N GLY A 835 25.84 -11.10 17.94
CA GLY A 835 27.26 -11.00 18.28
C GLY A 835 27.46 -10.65 19.75
N PRO A 836 28.70 -10.74 20.27
CA PRO A 836 29.03 -10.15 21.57
C PRO A 836 28.64 -8.68 21.56
N ALA A 837 28.24 -8.17 22.72
CA ALA A 837 27.80 -6.80 22.78
C ALA A 837 28.96 -5.83 22.56
N PRO A 838 28.82 -4.72 21.82
CA PRO A 838 29.84 -3.69 21.74
C PRO A 838 30.29 -3.26 23.14
N GLY A 839 31.54 -3.58 23.49
CA GLY A 839 32.08 -3.39 24.83
C GLY A 839 32.09 -4.63 25.73
N ASP A 840 31.59 -5.78 25.31
CA ASP A 840 31.70 -7.09 25.97
C ASP A 840 32.90 -7.81 25.34
N PHE A 841 34.09 -7.43 25.76
CA PHE A 841 35.35 -7.85 25.13
C PHE A 841 35.76 -9.26 25.56
N ASN A 842 35.20 -9.76 26.66
CA ASN A 842 35.42 -11.13 27.11
C ASN A 842 34.35 -12.12 26.58
N ALA A 843 33.31 -11.61 25.91
CA ALA A 843 32.19 -12.34 25.34
C ALA A 843 31.41 -13.18 26.37
N ASP A 844 31.31 -12.70 27.62
CA ASP A 844 30.56 -13.38 28.70
C ASP A 844 29.07 -13.00 28.72
N GLY A 845 28.66 -12.10 27.83
CA GLY A 845 27.30 -11.62 27.65
C GLY A 845 26.95 -10.40 28.51
N PHE A 846 27.90 -9.88 29.29
CA PHE A 846 27.76 -8.69 30.10
C PHE A 846 28.76 -7.62 29.66
N VAL A 847 28.37 -6.35 29.77
CA VAL A 847 29.30 -5.22 29.64
C VAL A 847 29.53 -4.68 31.03
N ASP A 848 30.70 -4.94 31.61
CA ASP A 848 31.00 -4.56 32.99
C ASP A 848 32.44 -4.07 33.18
N GLY A 849 32.93 -4.13 34.44
CA GLY A 849 34.27 -3.68 34.79
C GLY A 849 35.39 -4.55 34.23
N VAL A 850 35.13 -5.84 33.98
CA VAL A 850 36.09 -6.77 33.37
C VAL A 850 36.38 -6.36 31.93
N ASP A 851 35.36 -5.89 31.21
CA ASP A 851 35.55 -5.36 29.85
C ASP A 851 36.30 -4.04 29.83
N LEU A 852 36.03 -3.18 30.82
CA LEU A 852 36.80 -1.95 30.95
C LEU A 852 38.29 -2.24 31.11
N ASP A 853 38.65 -3.30 31.83
CA ASP A 853 40.04 -3.73 31.98
C ASP A 853 40.64 -4.19 30.63
N SER A 854 39.86 -4.89 29.78
CA SER A 854 40.27 -5.29 28.43
C SER A 854 40.53 -4.07 27.53
N TRP A 855 39.63 -3.09 27.49
CA TRP A 855 39.84 -1.85 26.75
C TRP A 855 41.05 -1.05 27.26
N GLN A 856 41.22 -0.95 28.59
CA GLN A 856 42.39 -0.29 29.17
C GLN A 856 43.70 -0.97 28.78
N ALA A 857 43.70 -2.30 28.65
CA ALA A 857 44.88 -3.07 28.24
C ALA A 857 45.24 -2.86 26.77
N GLY A 858 44.25 -2.69 25.88
CA GLY A 858 44.49 -2.46 24.45
C GLY A 858 44.67 -0.99 24.04
N TRP A 859 44.34 -0.03 24.90
CA TRP A 859 44.40 1.40 24.57
C TRP A 859 45.68 1.81 23.85
N GLY A 860 45.52 2.40 22.66
CA GLY A 860 46.62 2.88 21.83
C GLY A 860 47.13 1.89 20.77
N ILE A 861 46.50 0.72 20.62
CA ILE A 861 46.65 -0.12 19.42
C ILE A 861 46.09 0.68 18.24
N ALA A 862 46.94 0.95 17.24
CA ALA A 862 46.60 1.85 16.12
C ALA A 862 46.08 1.12 14.87
N SER A 863 46.22 -0.20 14.80
CA SER A 863 45.75 -1.05 13.70
C SER A 863 45.87 -2.52 14.08
N GLY A 864 44.94 -3.36 13.62
CA GLY A 864 44.97 -4.80 13.88
C GLY A 864 44.55 -5.19 15.30
N ALA A 865 43.81 -4.32 15.98
CA ALA A 865 43.12 -4.69 17.21
C ALA A 865 42.12 -5.82 16.92
N LYS A 866 42.03 -6.77 17.86
CA LYS A 866 40.95 -7.75 17.93
C LYS A 866 39.85 -7.23 18.85
N TRP A 867 38.68 -7.83 18.76
CA TRP A 867 37.58 -7.60 19.70
C TRP A 867 38.02 -7.71 21.17
N SER A 868 38.74 -8.77 21.52
CA SER A 868 39.28 -9.03 22.86
C SER A 868 40.32 -8.00 23.33
N ASN A 869 40.82 -7.13 22.44
CA ASN A 869 41.71 -6.03 22.79
C ASN A 869 40.96 -4.76 23.19
N GLY A 870 39.64 -4.71 23.08
CA GLY A 870 38.87 -3.51 23.40
C GLY A 870 38.36 -2.72 22.19
N ASP A 871 38.39 -3.29 20.99
CA ASP A 871 37.88 -2.65 19.77
C ASP A 871 36.37 -2.88 19.66
N ALA A 872 35.58 -1.96 20.23
CA ALA A 872 34.13 -2.08 20.29
C ALA A 872 33.44 -1.61 19.00
N ASN A 873 34.13 -0.80 18.18
CA ASN A 873 33.57 -0.20 16.97
C ASN A 873 34.02 -0.92 15.68
N GLY A 874 34.95 -1.86 15.76
CA GLY A 874 35.45 -2.68 14.65
C GLY A 874 36.44 -1.98 13.72
N ASP A 875 36.93 -0.79 14.09
CA ASP A 875 37.82 0.01 13.24
C ASP A 875 39.28 -0.46 13.26
N ARG A 876 39.56 -1.52 14.01
CA ARG A 876 40.86 -2.18 14.19
C ARG A 876 41.84 -1.34 15.00
N ALA A 877 41.38 -0.32 15.70
CA ALA A 877 42.11 0.42 16.72
C ALA A 877 41.42 0.29 18.09
N VAL A 878 42.12 0.70 19.16
CA VAL A 878 41.52 0.79 20.50
C VAL A 878 41.72 2.21 21.01
N ASP A 879 40.66 3.01 20.90
CA ASP A 879 40.67 4.43 21.19
C ASP A 879 39.40 4.94 21.92
N GLY A 880 39.19 6.26 21.91
CA GLY A 880 38.11 6.91 22.66
C GLY A 880 36.72 6.64 22.08
N GLY A 881 36.64 6.23 20.81
CA GLY A 881 35.43 5.74 20.18
C GLY A 881 34.93 4.47 20.85
N ASP A 882 35.83 3.53 21.12
CA ASP A 882 35.49 2.24 21.76
C ASP A 882 35.02 2.41 23.19
N PHE A 883 35.69 3.30 23.95
CA PHE A 883 35.28 3.61 25.32
C PHE A 883 33.86 4.16 25.38
N LEU A 884 33.52 5.05 24.43
CA LEU A 884 32.19 5.64 24.35
C LEU A 884 31.14 4.58 24.04
N GLN A 885 31.50 3.56 23.25
CA GLN A 885 30.64 2.44 22.91
C GLN A 885 30.44 1.50 24.11
N TRP A 886 31.52 1.08 24.79
CA TRP A 886 31.44 0.36 26.07
C TRP A 886 30.57 1.11 27.09
N GLN A 887 30.79 2.42 27.26
CA GLN A 887 30.04 3.23 28.22
C GLN A 887 28.53 3.28 27.89
N ARG A 888 28.15 3.24 26.61
CA ARG A 888 26.74 3.23 26.19
C ARG A 888 26.07 1.90 26.45
N SER A 889 26.81 0.80 26.37
CA SER A 889 26.33 -0.56 26.64
C SER A 889 26.30 -0.89 28.14
N LEU A 890 27.02 -0.11 28.97
CA LEU A 890 27.05 -0.24 30.43
C LEU A 890 25.78 0.35 31.11
N ALA A 891 25.16 -0.43 31.99
CA ALA A 891 24.05 0.01 32.85
C ALA A 891 24.46 1.13 33.82
N THR A 892 23.68 2.22 33.91
CA THR A 892 23.89 3.26 34.94
C THR A 892 22.79 3.22 36.00
N THR A 893 23.19 3.06 37.26
CA THR A 893 22.30 3.28 38.40
C THR A 893 22.05 4.78 38.56
N PRO A 894 20.83 5.22 38.88
CA PRO A 894 20.56 6.59 39.23
C PRO A 894 21.42 6.95 40.42
N VAL A 895 22.31 7.92 40.22
CA VAL A 895 22.88 8.64 41.34
C VAL A 895 21.71 9.42 41.93
N ILE A 896 21.10 8.91 43.01
CA ILE A 896 20.23 9.74 43.83
C ILE A 896 21.10 10.93 44.18
N ALA A 897 20.78 12.10 43.63
CA ALA A 897 21.34 13.34 44.09
C ALA A 897 20.95 13.42 45.57
N GLN A 898 21.84 12.96 46.46
CA GLN A 898 21.74 13.30 47.86
C GLN A 898 21.65 14.81 47.83
N GLY A 899 20.47 15.32 48.19
CA GLY A 899 20.27 16.76 48.29
C GLY A 899 21.46 17.27 49.07
N VAL A 900 22.34 18.02 48.41
CA VAL A 900 23.39 18.76 49.09
C VAL A 900 22.63 19.52 50.16
N PRO A 901 22.88 19.30 51.46
CA PRO A 901 22.20 20.06 52.48
C PRO A 901 22.46 21.52 52.14
N GLU A 902 21.43 22.24 51.71
CA GLU A 902 21.57 23.66 51.49
C GLU A 902 22.15 24.22 52.79
N PRO A 903 23.31 24.88 52.79
CA PRO A 903 23.71 25.61 53.97
C PRO A 903 22.62 26.68 54.11
N GLY A 904 21.73 26.48 55.09
CA GLY A 904 20.53 27.30 55.25
C GLY A 904 20.88 28.75 55.03
N GLY A 905 20.11 29.45 54.18
CA GLY A 905 20.46 30.76 53.61
C GLY A 905 20.87 31.86 54.61
N ALA A 906 20.73 31.60 55.92
CA ALA A 906 21.33 32.37 57.00
C ALA A 906 22.87 32.37 57.02
N LEU A 907 23.57 31.31 56.56
CA LEU A 907 25.05 31.26 56.60
C LEU A 907 25.70 32.04 55.46
N LEU A 908 25.12 32.03 54.25
CA LEU A 908 25.59 32.85 53.12
C LEU A 908 25.31 34.35 53.32
N ALA A 909 24.23 34.70 54.01
CA ALA A 909 23.95 36.08 54.40
C ALA A 909 24.95 36.62 55.45
N LEU A 910 25.45 35.76 56.34
CA LEU A 910 26.45 36.16 57.36
C LEU A 910 27.86 36.36 56.75
N VAL A 911 28.23 35.55 55.75
CA VAL A 911 29.53 35.69 55.06
C VAL A 911 29.55 36.90 54.11
N CYS A 912 28.43 37.24 53.47
CA CYS A 912 28.32 38.45 52.65
C CYS A 912 28.30 39.75 53.49
N LEU A 913 27.85 39.72 54.75
CA LEU A 913 27.89 40.87 55.66
C LEU A 913 29.25 41.07 56.35
N LEU A 914 30.03 39.99 56.55
CA LEU A 914 31.38 40.08 57.12
C LEU A 914 32.46 40.39 56.06
N GLY A 915 32.22 40.09 54.77
CA GLY A 915 33.13 40.41 53.67
C GLY A 915 33.21 41.89 53.27
N ALA A 916 32.26 42.72 53.72
CA ALA A 916 32.23 44.17 53.44
C ALA A 916 33.03 45.03 54.44
N ALA A 917 33.54 44.44 55.53
CA ALA A 917 34.29 45.16 56.57
C ALA A 917 35.67 44.52 56.80
N GLY A 918 36.54 44.54 55.79
CA GLY A 918 37.86 43.91 55.94
C GLY A 918 38.83 44.08 54.78
N ARG A 919 38.83 45.21 54.07
CA ARG A 919 39.94 45.57 53.16
C ARG A 919 40.93 46.47 53.89
N GLY A 920 41.84 45.85 54.62
CA GLY A 920 42.99 46.47 55.25
C GLY A 920 44.23 45.59 55.11
N GLY A 921 44.85 45.63 53.93
CA GLY A 921 46.28 45.43 53.71
C GLY A 921 46.88 44.05 53.94
N LEU A 922 47.49 43.49 52.89
CA LEU A 922 48.91 43.10 52.83
C LEU A 922 49.18 42.38 51.49
N ARG A 923 49.82 43.08 50.54
CA ARG A 923 50.52 42.48 49.40
C ARG A 923 52.01 42.77 49.58
N SER A 924 52.81 41.72 49.67
CA SER A 924 54.24 41.66 49.36
C SER A 924 54.32 41.17 47.89
N THR A 925 55.14 41.65 46.96
CA THR A 925 56.57 42.03 46.87
C THR A 925 56.76 42.70 45.47
N PRO A 926 57.96 43.12 44.99
CA PRO A 926 59.21 43.53 45.64
C PRO A 926 59.71 44.94 45.22
N LEU A 927 60.66 45.45 46.02
CA LEU A 927 61.76 46.38 45.74
C LEU A 927 61.91 46.98 44.31
N VAL A 928 61.80 48.31 44.19
CA VAL A 928 62.77 49.24 43.55
C VAL A 928 62.59 50.65 44.17
N VAL A 929 63.71 51.30 44.53
CA VAL A 929 63.81 52.63 45.20
C VAL A 929 64.15 53.73 44.15
N PRO A 930 64.23 55.04 44.48
CA PRO A 930 63.20 56.07 44.35
C PRO A 930 63.56 57.22 43.37
N ALA A 931 62.61 58.09 43.01
CA ALA A 931 62.90 59.52 42.76
C ALA A 931 61.63 60.40 42.72
N SER A 932 61.44 61.16 43.80
CA SER A 932 61.10 62.59 43.89
C SER A 932 60.09 63.26 42.92
N ASN A 933 59.04 63.79 43.56
CA ASN A 933 58.61 65.21 43.55
C ASN A 933 57.86 65.84 42.36
N ARG A 934 56.68 66.38 42.73
CA ARG A 934 55.96 67.58 42.23
C ARG A 934 55.35 67.42 40.84
N LYS A 935 54.07 67.71 40.60
CA LYS A 935 53.07 68.60 41.23
C LYS A 935 51.70 67.94 41.20
#